data_AF-A0AAQ3TCK7-F1
#
_entry.id   AF-A0AAQ3TCK7-F1
#
_cell.length_a   1.000
_cell.length_b   1.000
_cell.length_c   1.000
_cell.angle_alpha   90.00
_cell.angle_beta   90.00
_cell.angle_gamma   90.00
#
_symmetry.space_group_name_H-M   'P 1'
#
loop_
_entity.id
_entity.type
_entity.pdbx_description
1 polymer ?
#
loop_
_entity_poly.entity_id
_entity_poly.type
_entity_poly.pdbx_seq_one_letter_code
_entity_poly.pdbx_strand_id
1 'polypeptide(L)'
;MKLSAAVLVALVAVQAAVLLAAVPAAQAGELKLGYYGKKCKGVENIVKWHVIKALKANRRVGAALVRLIFHDCFVRGCDASVLLDASYDNPHPEKEAPVNIGLAAFDLLEEIKAAVEKRCPGVVSCADLLIYAGRDAASLLSNGHVHFDVPAGRLDGYVSKAEEAQAELPDSTDDVQKLIANFARKNFTVEELVILSGAHSIGQGHCSSFTGRLSEPATQITPAYRDLLNYKCPQGYNPAVVNNVRDEDYGVVARYMPGFTSRVRKVPDFLDNSYYHDNLAKIVTFHSDWTLLTHKEALGHVHEYADNGTPWDEDFSDSLVKLSKLPMPAGSKGEIRKKCSVINHQIMKASAVFLVLVAFQLAAAAVVQSTAPGTPTVGYYNDKCNCSVEDIISATVKSALDADITKGAALVRLFFHDCFVRGCDGSVLLDPTSANPNPEKTADANIGLRGFDVIDAIKTNLESACPNTVSCADILAFAARDASRYLSSGGVDYAVPAGRLDGVVSSAGDSDATLPGSTFDVSRLISNFAVKGFTLEELVILSGAHSVGRAHCSSFLDRLSAPDGEINPYFRDGVLAKECGGGAGQSALVENNIRDQSAAALGNLTSYVVPANGGDTLDHSYYINSLNNLVLFHSDRALVGNNATLKHVHEYADNGTLWNIDFAATLVKLSLLGMPPGSAGEIRKTCRSTN
;
A
#
# COMPACT_ATOMS: atom_id res chain seq x y z
N MET A 1 8.35 -6.80 -52.08
CA MET A 1 7.67 -8.12 -52.17
C MET A 1 6.42 -8.05 -51.30
N LYS A 2 5.22 -8.12 -51.88
CA LYS A 2 3.96 -8.15 -51.13
C LYS A 2 3.80 -9.55 -50.53
N LEU A 3 3.99 -9.69 -49.22
CA LEU A 3 3.63 -10.92 -48.51
C LEU A 3 2.11 -11.09 -48.62
N SER A 4 1.65 -12.26 -49.05
CA SER A 4 0.21 -12.54 -49.19
C SER A 4 -0.44 -12.57 -47.80
N ALA A 5 -1.73 -12.24 -47.73
CA ALA A 5 -2.50 -12.26 -46.48
C ALA A 5 -2.40 -13.62 -45.75
N ALA A 6 -2.26 -14.72 -46.51
CA ALA A 6 -2.04 -16.06 -45.96
C ALA A 6 -0.72 -16.19 -45.17
N VAL A 7 0.35 -15.52 -45.61
CA VAL A 7 1.64 -15.54 -44.89
C VAL A 7 1.58 -14.66 -43.64
N LEU A 8 0.83 -13.56 -43.68
CA LEU A 8 0.61 -12.70 -42.51
C LEU A 8 -0.19 -13.43 -41.42
N VAL A 9 -1.26 -14.13 -41.82
CA VAL A 9 -2.08 -14.95 -40.90
C VAL A 9 -1.25 -16.11 -40.33
N ALA A 10 -0.39 -16.74 -41.14
CA ALA A 10 0.52 -17.77 -40.64
C ALA A 10 1.56 -17.21 -39.65
N LEU A 11 2.11 -16.01 -39.90
CA LEU A 11 3.06 -15.35 -38.99
C LEU A 11 2.41 -14.94 -37.67
N VAL A 12 1.17 -14.42 -37.72
CA VAL A 12 0.38 -14.09 -36.52
C VAL A 12 -0.01 -15.35 -35.76
N ALA A 13 -0.40 -16.43 -36.44
CA ALA A 13 -0.69 -17.71 -35.81
C ALA A 13 0.55 -18.33 -35.18
N VAL A 14 1.73 -18.19 -35.80
CA VAL A 14 3.00 -18.62 -35.21
C VAL A 14 3.40 -17.75 -34.02
N GLN A 15 3.24 -16.42 -34.10
CA GLN A 15 3.47 -15.52 -32.95
C GLN A 15 2.50 -15.78 -31.79
N ALA A 16 1.22 -16.01 -32.08
CA ALA A 16 0.22 -16.39 -31.09
C ALA A 16 0.53 -17.78 -30.52
N ALA A 17 0.97 -18.75 -31.32
CA ALA A 17 1.39 -20.06 -30.85
C ALA A 17 2.71 -20.02 -30.04
N VAL A 18 3.59 -19.04 -30.29
CA VAL A 18 4.81 -18.79 -29.51
C VAL A 18 4.50 -18.03 -28.22
N LEU A 19 3.47 -17.17 -28.19
CA LEU A 19 2.97 -16.47 -27.00
C LEU A 19 2.05 -17.37 -26.13
N LEU A 20 1.37 -18.33 -26.74
CA LEU A 20 0.59 -19.41 -26.10
C LEU A 20 1.42 -20.66 -25.84
N ALA A 21 2.69 -20.68 -26.26
CA ALA A 21 3.62 -21.73 -25.86
C ALA A 21 3.71 -21.63 -24.34
N ALA A 22 3.11 -22.60 -23.65
CA ALA A 22 3.16 -22.70 -22.21
C ALA A 22 4.63 -22.53 -21.79
N VAL A 23 4.91 -21.50 -20.99
CA VAL A 23 6.19 -21.41 -20.28
C VAL A 23 6.34 -22.75 -19.58
N PRO A 24 7.38 -23.55 -19.91
CA PRO A 24 7.50 -24.87 -19.34
C PRO A 24 7.48 -24.72 -17.82
N ALA A 25 6.49 -25.34 -17.18
CA ALA A 25 6.39 -25.34 -15.73
C ALA A 25 7.71 -25.89 -15.19
N ALA A 26 8.45 -25.07 -14.46
CA ALA A 26 9.68 -25.52 -13.83
C ALA A 26 9.30 -26.56 -12.76
N GLN A 27 9.93 -27.73 -12.82
CA GLN A 27 9.82 -28.72 -11.76
C GLN A 27 10.75 -28.28 -10.63
N ALA A 28 10.26 -28.28 -9.39
CA ALA A 28 11.10 -27.99 -8.22
C ALA A 28 12.27 -29.00 -8.17
N GLY A 29 13.50 -28.48 -8.16
CA GLY A 29 14.71 -29.29 -8.00
C GLY A 29 15.04 -29.51 -6.52
N GLU A 30 16.03 -30.37 -6.26
CA GLU A 30 16.60 -30.54 -4.92
C GLU A 30 17.20 -29.21 -4.40
N LEU A 31 16.89 -28.86 -3.15
CA LEU A 31 17.41 -27.66 -2.49
C LEU A 31 18.91 -27.81 -2.17
N LYS A 32 19.71 -26.76 -2.43
CA LYS A 32 21.17 -26.83 -2.29
C LYS A 32 21.74 -25.61 -1.56
N LEU A 33 22.75 -25.84 -0.73
CA LEU A 33 23.56 -24.76 -0.18
C LEU A 33 24.30 -24.03 -1.29
N GLY A 34 24.34 -22.70 -1.21
CA GLY A 34 24.99 -21.87 -2.23
C GLY A 34 24.35 -21.95 -3.62
N TYR A 35 23.05 -22.32 -3.71
CA TYR A 35 22.32 -22.47 -4.98
C TYR A 35 22.51 -21.29 -5.94
N TYR A 36 22.52 -20.06 -5.40
CA TYR A 36 22.69 -18.83 -6.17
C TYR A 36 24.15 -18.39 -6.37
N GLY A 37 25.15 -19.07 -5.81
CA GLY A 37 26.54 -18.61 -5.80
C GLY A 37 27.13 -18.32 -7.19
N LYS A 38 26.70 -19.06 -8.21
CA LYS A 38 27.08 -18.82 -9.63
C LYS A 38 26.02 -18.06 -10.44
N LYS A 39 24.78 -17.96 -9.95
CA LYS A 39 23.62 -17.39 -10.68
C LYS A 39 23.34 -15.93 -10.28
N CYS A 40 23.46 -15.63 -8.99
CA CYS A 40 23.28 -14.30 -8.41
C CYS A 40 24.24 -14.12 -7.23
N LYS A 41 25.51 -13.82 -7.54
CA LYS A 41 26.56 -13.67 -6.54
C LYS A 41 26.24 -12.52 -5.58
N GLY A 42 26.20 -12.81 -4.28
CA GLY A 42 25.98 -11.84 -3.21
C GLY A 42 24.50 -11.60 -2.86
N VAL A 43 23.56 -12.39 -3.39
CA VAL A 43 22.12 -12.23 -3.09
C VAL A 43 21.83 -12.22 -1.57
N GLU A 44 22.43 -13.12 -0.81
CA GLU A 44 22.20 -13.21 0.64
C GLU A 44 22.66 -11.94 1.39
N ASN A 45 23.70 -11.25 0.89
CA ASN A 45 24.13 -9.98 1.47
C ASN A 45 23.14 -8.85 1.20
N ILE A 46 22.47 -8.87 0.04
CA ILE A 46 21.41 -7.91 -0.29
C ILE A 46 20.27 -8.11 0.69
N VAL A 47 19.77 -9.35 0.83
CA VAL A 47 18.71 -9.69 1.78
C VAL A 47 19.08 -9.24 3.19
N LYS A 48 20.24 -9.67 3.69
CA LYS A 48 20.72 -9.35 5.04
C LYS A 48 20.81 -7.85 5.29
N TRP A 49 21.27 -7.06 4.32
CA TRP A 49 21.35 -5.61 4.45
C TRP A 49 19.98 -4.97 4.66
N HIS A 50 18.98 -5.36 3.86
CA HIS A 50 17.61 -4.87 3.98
C HIS A 50 16.96 -5.31 5.29
N VAL A 51 17.18 -6.55 5.74
CA VAL A 51 16.70 -7.02 7.05
C VAL A 51 17.32 -6.22 8.18
N ILE A 52 18.65 -5.98 8.18
CA ILE A 52 19.31 -5.14 9.19
C ILE A 52 18.73 -3.73 9.20
N LYS A 53 18.54 -3.12 8.02
CA LYS A 53 17.92 -1.79 7.88
C LYS A 53 16.52 -1.77 8.51
N ALA A 54 15.70 -2.77 8.21
CA ALA A 54 14.33 -2.86 8.71
C ALA A 54 14.27 -3.07 10.24
N LEU A 55 15.09 -3.99 10.79
CA LEU A 55 15.10 -4.27 12.23
C LEU A 55 15.66 -3.10 13.06
N LYS A 56 16.56 -2.28 12.49
CA LYS A 56 17.01 -1.04 13.13
C LYS A 56 15.90 0.00 13.24
N ALA A 57 15.05 0.10 12.22
CA ALA A 57 13.92 1.02 12.22
C ALA A 57 12.78 0.51 13.13
N ASN A 58 12.48 -0.78 13.05
CA ASN A 58 11.45 -1.42 13.85
C ASN A 58 11.78 -2.91 14.04
N ARG A 59 12.21 -3.27 15.26
CA ARG A 59 12.61 -4.64 15.60
C ARG A 59 11.47 -5.67 15.46
N ARG A 60 10.20 -5.23 15.53
CA ARG A 60 9.01 -6.08 15.32
C ARG A 60 8.94 -6.67 13.91
N VAL A 61 9.57 -6.03 12.92
CA VAL A 61 9.67 -6.57 11.56
C VAL A 61 10.39 -7.92 11.56
N GLY A 62 11.34 -8.12 12.47
CA GLY A 62 12.00 -9.41 12.63
C GLY A 62 11.02 -10.50 13.06
N ALA A 63 10.20 -10.23 14.06
CA ALA A 63 9.17 -11.18 14.51
C ALA A 63 8.15 -11.48 13.40
N ALA A 64 7.77 -10.47 12.61
CA ALA A 64 6.92 -10.66 11.44
C ALA A 64 7.56 -11.60 10.40
N LEU A 65 8.86 -11.46 10.12
CA LEU A 65 9.56 -12.34 9.18
C LEU A 65 9.66 -13.79 9.68
N VAL A 66 9.94 -14.00 10.97
CA VAL A 66 9.97 -15.35 11.58
C VAL A 66 8.58 -16.01 11.52
N ARG A 67 7.53 -15.26 11.86
CA ARG A 67 6.13 -15.72 11.70
C ARG A 67 5.82 -16.06 10.24
N LEU A 68 6.22 -15.21 9.30
CA LEU A 68 5.89 -15.36 7.90
C LEU A 68 6.52 -16.62 7.26
N ILE A 69 7.72 -17.04 7.69
CA ILE A 69 8.28 -18.34 7.28
C ILE A 69 7.35 -19.49 7.66
N PHE A 70 6.90 -19.53 8.92
CA PHE A 70 6.00 -20.59 9.38
C PHE A 70 4.67 -20.56 8.62
N HIS A 71 4.08 -19.38 8.50
CA HIS A 71 2.79 -19.21 7.82
C HIS A 71 2.83 -19.52 6.31
N ASP A 72 3.98 -19.36 5.64
CA ASP A 72 4.17 -19.81 4.26
C ASP A 72 4.38 -21.32 4.19
N CYS A 73 5.39 -21.82 4.91
CA CYS A 73 5.87 -23.18 4.79
C CYS A 73 4.86 -24.22 5.27
N PHE A 74 4.06 -23.90 6.28
CA PHE A 74 3.22 -24.89 6.96
C PHE A 74 1.91 -25.20 6.22
N VAL A 75 1.51 -24.37 5.24
CA VAL A 75 0.29 -24.58 4.46
C VAL A 75 0.56 -25.54 3.30
N ARG A 76 1.19 -25.04 2.24
CA ARG A 76 1.52 -25.79 1.01
C ARG A 76 3.02 -26.03 0.85
N GLY A 77 3.83 -25.92 1.89
CA GLY A 77 5.29 -25.94 1.74
C GLY A 77 5.82 -24.56 1.41
N CYS A 78 7.14 -24.38 1.50
CA CYS A 78 7.76 -23.06 1.37
C CYS A 78 7.80 -22.60 -0.09
N ASP A 79 6.74 -21.98 -0.56
CA ASP A 79 6.56 -21.58 -1.96
C ASP A 79 6.15 -20.11 -2.13
N ALA A 80 6.22 -19.30 -1.06
CA ALA A 80 5.82 -17.90 -1.06
C ALA A 80 4.37 -17.65 -1.53
N SER A 81 3.50 -18.66 -1.48
CA SER A 81 2.08 -18.52 -1.82
C SER A 81 1.35 -17.55 -0.89
N VAL A 82 1.79 -17.44 0.38
CA VAL A 82 1.27 -16.45 1.34
C VAL A 82 1.51 -14.99 0.92
N LEU A 83 2.50 -14.75 0.05
CA LEU A 83 2.83 -13.39 -0.41
C LEU A 83 1.88 -12.87 -1.48
N LEU A 84 1.05 -13.71 -2.09
CA LEU A 84 0.14 -13.32 -3.17
C LEU A 84 -0.98 -12.38 -2.69
N ASP A 85 -1.21 -11.30 -3.44
CA ASP A 85 -2.32 -10.38 -3.22
C ASP A 85 -3.63 -10.92 -3.81
N ALA A 86 -4.75 -10.43 -3.28
CA ALA A 86 -6.05 -10.70 -3.86
C ALA A 86 -6.10 -10.13 -5.30
N SER A 87 -6.67 -10.91 -6.21
CA SER A 87 -6.84 -10.54 -7.61
C SER A 87 -8.21 -10.99 -8.12
N TYR A 88 -8.59 -10.56 -9.32
CA TYR A 88 -9.81 -11.04 -9.95
C TYR A 88 -9.85 -12.57 -10.09
N ASP A 89 -8.72 -13.19 -10.45
CA ASP A 89 -8.63 -14.65 -10.61
C ASP A 89 -8.53 -15.39 -9.27
N ASN A 90 -8.08 -14.71 -8.20
CA ASN A 90 -7.96 -15.26 -6.86
C ASN A 90 -8.31 -14.21 -5.79
N PRO A 91 -9.59 -14.03 -5.47
CA PRO A 91 -10.04 -13.01 -4.51
C PRO A 91 -9.78 -13.39 -3.05
N HIS A 92 -9.41 -14.64 -2.77
CA HIS A 92 -9.24 -15.16 -1.41
C HIS A 92 -7.91 -15.93 -1.26
N PRO A 93 -6.76 -15.27 -1.45
CA PRO A 93 -5.45 -15.89 -1.19
C PRO A 93 -5.24 -16.15 0.30
N GLU A 94 -4.18 -16.87 0.65
CA GLU A 94 -3.79 -17.15 2.04
C GLU A 94 -3.67 -15.88 2.88
N LYS A 95 -3.22 -14.77 2.28
CA LYS A 95 -3.08 -13.47 2.95
C LYS A 95 -4.40 -12.96 3.56
N GLU A 96 -5.54 -13.33 2.99
CA GLU A 96 -6.88 -12.95 3.46
C GLU A 96 -7.46 -13.94 4.49
N ALA A 97 -6.72 -14.99 4.86
CA ALA A 97 -7.20 -15.98 5.83
C ALA A 97 -7.30 -15.34 7.24
N PRO A 98 -8.35 -15.64 8.03
CA PRO A 98 -8.46 -15.13 9.40
C PRO A 98 -7.26 -15.47 10.28
N VAL A 99 -6.70 -16.69 10.16
CA VAL A 99 -5.49 -17.11 10.88
C VAL A 99 -4.23 -16.33 10.48
N ASN A 100 -4.24 -15.68 9.30
CA ASN A 100 -3.16 -14.85 8.78
C ASN A 100 -3.35 -13.36 9.09
N ILE A 101 -4.32 -13.01 9.94
CA ILE A 101 -4.51 -11.63 10.38
C ILE A 101 -3.21 -11.04 10.95
N GLY A 102 -2.92 -9.80 10.54
CA GLY A 102 -1.75 -9.06 11.00
C GLY A 102 -0.40 -9.61 10.54
N LEU A 103 -0.34 -10.52 9.55
CA LEU A 103 0.92 -10.79 8.86
C LEU A 103 1.49 -9.48 8.29
N ALA A 104 2.80 -9.34 8.33
CA ALA A 104 3.50 -8.10 7.96
C ALA A 104 4.84 -8.43 7.27
N ALA A 105 5.62 -7.39 6.97
CA ALA A 105 6.89 -7.46 6.23
C ALA A 105 6.77 -7.78 4.71
N PHE A 106 5.56 -7.76 4.15
CA PHE A 106 5.33 -7.91 2.71
C PHE A 106 6.09 -6.84 1.89
N ASP A 107 6.00 -5.57 2.29
CA ASP A 107 6.68 -4.46 1.59
C ASP A 107 8.21 -4.60 1.63
N LEU A 108 8.75 -5.10 2.74
CA LEU A 108 10.19 -5.37 2.85
C LEU A 108 10.61 -6.46 1.87
N LEU A 109 9.81 -7.51 1.70
CA LEU A 109 10.09 -8.57 0.73
C LEU A 109 9.99 -8.05 -0.71
N GLU A 110 9.06 -7.15 -1.00
CA GLU A 110 9.00 -6.46 -2.30
C GLU A 110 10.22 -5.55 -2.53
N GLU A 111 10.66 -4.79 -1.51
CA GLU A 111 11.87 -3.96 -1.58
C GLU A 111 13.12 -4.82 -1.87
N ILE A 112 13.27 -5.92 -1.13
CA ILE A 112 14.36 -6.89 -1.34
C ILE A 112 14.26 -7.49 -2.73
N LYS A 113 13.06 -7.91 -3.15
CA LYS A 113 12.84 -8.51 -4.46
C LYS A 113 13.20 -7.56 -5.58
N ALA A 114 12.80 -6.29 -5.50
CA ALA A 114 13.15 -5.28 -6.48
C ALA A 114 14.67 -5.06 -6.56
N ALA A 115 15.36 -5.00 -5.42
CA ALA A 115 16.81 -4.87 -5.37
C ALA A 115 17.52 -6.09 -5.99
N VAL A 116 17.01 -7.29 -5.73
CA VAL A 116 17.53 -8.55 -6.29
C VAL A 116 17.25 -8.65 -7.79
N GLU A 117 16.05 -8.29 -8.26
CA GLU A 117 15.70 -8.28 -9.69
C GLU A 117 16.55 -7.29 -10.48
N LYS A 118 16.91 -6.14 -9.90
CA LYS A 118 17.85 -5.19 -10.53
C LYS A 118 19.24 -5.81 -10.73
N ARG A 119 19.65 -6.75 -9.88
CA ARG A 119 20.97 -7.39 -9.92
C ARG A 119 20.98 -8.66 -10.75
N CYS A 120 19.97 -9.51 -10.61
CA CYS A 120 19.84 -10.80 -11.26
C CYS A 120 18.38 -11.07 -11.66
N PRO A 121 17.91 -10.43 -12.77
CA PRO A 121 16.52 -10.49 -13.19
C PRO A 121 16.03 -11.93 -13.42
N GLY A 122 14.89 -12.28 -12.82
CA GLY A 122 14.23 -13.58 -13.00
C GLY A 122 15.02 -14.78 -12.47
N VAL A 123 15.99 -14.56 -11.57
CA VAL A 123 16.87 -15.63 -11.08
C VAL A 123 16.44 -16.16 -9.71
N VAL A 124 16.05 -15.29 -8.78
CA VAL A 124 15.87 -15.64 -7.36
C VAL A 124 14.37 -15.64 -7.02
N SER A 125 13.85 -16.75 -6.52
CA SER A 125 12.44 -16.87 -6.11
C SER A 125 12.14 -16.04 -4.87
N CYS A 126 10.90 -15.59 -4.76
CA CYS A 126 10.39 -14.96 -3.54
C CYS A 126 10.36 -15.94 -2.35
N ALA A 127 10.13 -17.23 -2.62
CA ALA A 127 10.23 -18.29 -1.63
C ALA A 127 11.63 -18.32 -0.97
N ASP A 128 12.71 -18.30 -1.76
CA ASP A 128 14.06 -18.27 -1.19
C ASP A 128 14.38 -16.93 -0.50
N LEU A 129 13.86 -15.81 -1.00
CA LEU A 129 14.03 -14.51 -0.33
C LEU A 129 13.40 -14.49 1.06
N LEU A 130 12.19 -15.04 1.21
CA LEU A 130 11.50 -15.14 2.49
C LEU A 130 12.31 -15.96 3.49
N ILE A 131 12.85 -17.12 3.08
CA ILE A 131 13.65 -17.97 3.97
C ILE A 131 14.97 -17.27 4.37
N TYR A 132 15.66 -16.62 3.43
CA TYR A 132 16.86 -15.84 3.77
C TYR A 132 16.54 -14.70 4.73
N ALA A 133 15.43 -13.98 4.51
CA ALA A 133 15.04 -12.85 5.33
C ALA A 133 14.69 -13.28 6.76
N GLY A 134 13.92 -14.37 6.93
CA GLY A 134 13.58 -14.86 8.26
C GLY A 134 14.75 -15.55 8.97
N ARG A 135 15.70 -16.20 8.26
CA ARG A 135 16.99 -16.62 8.86
C ARG A 135 17.73 -15.42 9.44
N ASP A 136 17.90 -14.36 8.64
CA ASP A 136 18.62 -13.17 9.07
C ASP A 136 17.91 -12.47 10.23
N ALA A 137 16.57 -12.45 10.22
CA ALA A 137 15.77 -11.95 11.32
C ALA A 137 15.99 -12.78 12.60
N ALA A 138 15.86 -14.12 12.53
CA ALA A 138 16.07 -15.00 13.68
C ALA A 138 17.48 -14.81 14.29
N SER A 139 18.50 -14.71 13.45
CA SER A 139 19.88 -14.44 13.89
C SER A 139 20.02 -13.06 14.56
N LEU A 140 19.43 -12.00 13.99
CA LEU A 140 19.52 -10.66 14.58
C LEU A 140 18.69 -10.52 15.87
N LEU A 141 17.58 -11.24 15.99
CA LEU A 141 16.72 -11.19 17.19
C LEU A 141 17.32 -11.99 18.35
N SER A 142 18.07 -13.05 18.05
CA SER A 142 18.77 -13.88 19.04
C SER A 142 20.21 -13.44 19.31
N ASN A 143 20.65 -12.30 18.77
CA ASN A 143 22.05 -11.84 18.86
C ASN A 143 23.08 -12.85 18.31
N GLY A 144 22.72 -13.55 17.24
CA GLY A 144 23.57 -14.49 16.52
C GLY A 144 23.50 -15.92 17.01
N HIS A 145 22.71 -16.20 18.06
CA HIS A 145 22.58 -17.53 18.65
C HIS A 145 21.82 -18.50 17.73
N VAL A 146 20.69 -18.06 17.17
CA VAL A 146 19.95 -18.81 16.15
C VAL A 146 20.57 -18.51 14.78
N HIS A 147 21.20 -19.50 14.17
CA HIS A 147 21.86 -19.33 12.88
C HIS A 147 21.92 -20.66 12.13
N PHE A 148 21.58 -20.64 10.85
CA PHE A 148 21.64 -21.81 9.99
C PHE A 148 21.91 -21.44 8.54
N ASP A 149 22.59 -22.34 7.82
CA ASP A 149 22.72 -22.23 6.38
C ASP A 149 21.39 -22.59 5.70
N VAL A 150 21.00 -21.83 4.68
CA VAL A 150 19.72 -21.99 3.97
C VAL A 150 19.95 -22.71 2.63
N PRO A 151 19.48 -23.96 2.48
CA PRO A 151 19.34 -24.57 1.17
C PRO A 151 18.31 -23.81 0.36
N ALA A 152 18.63 -23.52 -0.90
CA ALA A 152 17.79 -22.73 -1.80
C ALA A 152 17.55 -23.45 -3.14
N GLY A 153 16.71 -22.87 -3.97
CA GLY A 153 16.22 -23.45 -5.23
C GLY A 153 14.70 -23.66 -5.25
N ARG A 154 13.97 -23.03 -4.33
CA ARG A 154 12.49 -23.07 -4.28
C ARG A 154 11.91 -22.34 -5.48
N LEU A 155 10.72 -22.75 -5.90
CA LEU A 155 9.91 -22.01 -6.86
C LEU A 155 8.76 -21.33 -6.13
N ASP A 156 8.31 -20.22 -6.68
CA ASP A 156 7.15 -19.48 -6.22
C ASP A 156 5.87 -20.17 -6.68
N GLY A 157 5.02 -20.57 -5.74
CA GLY A 157 3.78 -21.29 -5.98
C GLY A 157 2.73 -20.44 -6.71
N TYR A 158 1.89 -21.12 -7.50
CA TYR A 158 0.74 -20.50 -8.18
C TYR A 158 -0.55 -20.53 -7.37
N VAL A 159 -0.63 -21.38 -6.36
CA VAL A 159 -1.87 -21.63 -5.61
C VAL A 159 -1.72 -21.03 -4.23
N SER A 160 -2.64 -20.14 -3.88
CA SER A 160 -2.76 -19.54 -2.56
C SER A 160 -4.24 -19.46 -2.23
N LYS A 161 -4.67 -20.05 -1.11
CA LYS A 161 -6.09 -20.10 -0.71
C LYS A 161 -6.26 -19.85 0.78
N ALA A 162 -7.13 -18.91 1.11
CA ALA A 162 -7.47 -18.60 2.49
C ALA A 162 -7.97 -19.83 3.26
N GLU A 163 -8.75 -20.71 2.62
CA GLU A 163 -9.28 -21.90 3.28
C GLU A 163 -8.19 -22.93 3.62
N GLU A 164 -7.15 -23.04 2.78
CA GLU A 164 -6.02 -23.94 3.05
C GLU A 164 -5.18 -23.43 4.22
N ALA A 165 -4.89 -22.12 4.26
CA ALA A 165 -4.23 -21.52 5.41
C ALA A 165 -5.02 -21.76 6.71
N GLN A 166 -6.34 -21.53 6.67
CA GLN A 166 -7.20 -21.73 7.85
C GLN A 166 -7.30 -23.18 8.31
N ALA A 167 -7.13 -24.15 7.40
CA ALA A 167 -7.22 -25.58 7.70
C ALA A 167 -5.88 -26.19 8.17
N GLU A 168 -4.76 -25.67 7.66
CA GLU A 168 -3.43 -26.24 7.90
C GLU A 168 -2.71 -25.58 9.08
N LEU A 169 -2.89 -24.28 9.31
CA LEU A 169 -2.22 -23.56 10.39
C LEU A 169 -2.86 -23.89 11.76
N PRO A 170 -2.04 -24.11 12.81
CA PRO A 170 -2.53 -24.27 14.18
C PRO A 170 -3.31 -23.04 14.66
N ASP A 171 -4.42 -23.28 15.37
CA ASP A 171 -5.18 -22.20 16.00
C ASP A 171 -4.69 -21.95 17.44
N SER A 172 -4.74 -20.69 17.87
CA SER A 172 -4.48 -20.26 19.26
C SER A 172 -5.30 -20.98 20.34
N THR A 173 -6.41 -21.60 19.95
CA THR A 173 -7.36 -22.33 20.80
C THR A 173 -7.14 -23.85 20.79
N ASP A 174 -6.21 -24.36 19.98
CA ASP A 174 -5.98 -25.80 19.83
C ASP A 174 -5.39 -26.43 21.10
N ASP A 175 -5.88 -27.61 21.47
CA ASP A 175 -5.28 -28.42 22.53
C ASP A 175 -4.01 -29.16 22.06
N VAL A 176 -3.23 -29.66 23.01
CA VAL A 176 -1.95 -30.32 22.72
C VAL A 176 -2.09 -31.54 21.80
N GLN A 177 -3.21 -32.25 21.85
CA GLN A 177 -3.41 -33.43 20.98
C GLN A 177 -3.65 -33.01 19.54
N LYS A 178 -4.43 -31.94 19.33
CA LYS A 178 -4.63 -31.36 18.01
C LYS A 178 -3.33 -30.78 17.45
N LEU A 179 -2.51 -30.12 18.27
CA LEU A 179 -1.19 -29.62 17.86
C LEU A 179 -0.25 -30.76 17.44
N ILE A 180 -0.14 -31.82 18.26
CA ILE A 180 0.67 -33.00 17.94
C ILE A 180 0.21 -33.64 16.62
N ALA A 181 -1.11 -33.82 16.46
CA ALA A 181 -1.66 -34.38 15.22
C ALA A 181 -1.37 -33.48 14.01
N ASN A 182 -1.49 -32.16 14.17
CA ASN A 182 -1.23 -31.18 13.13
C ASN A 182 0.25 -31.22 12.66
N PHE A 183 1.20 -31.20 13.60
CA PHE A 183 2.65 -31.26 13.32
C PHE A 183 3.07 -32.62 12.75
N ALA A 184 2.51 -33.72 13.24
CA ALA A 184 2.78 -35.06 12.74
C ALA A 184 2.40 -35.23 11.25
N ARG A 185 1.35 -34.53 10.76
CA ARG A 185 0.98 -34.54 9.32
C ARG A 185 2.08 -33.98 8.41
N LYS A 186 2.95 -33.12 8.95
CA LYS A 186 4.12 -32.56 8.25
C LYS A 186 5.43 -33.22 8.69
N ASN A 187 5.34 -34.38 9.35
CA ASN A 187 6.46 -35.18 9.84
C ASN A 187 7.32 -34.46 10.89
N PHE A 188 6.70 -33.65 11.74
CA PHE A 188 7.35 -33.08 12.93
C PHE A 188 7.05 -33.88 14.20
N THR A 189 8.03 -33.97 15.09
CA THR A 189 7.92 -34.65 16.39
C THR A 189 7.26 -33.76 17.44
N VAL A 190 6.94 -34.32 18.62
CA VAL A 190 6.46 -33.55 19.77
C VAL A 190 7.52 -32.56 20.25
N GLU A 191 8.78 -32.98 20.24
CA GLU A 191 9.94 -32.12 20.53
C GLU A 191 10.00 -30.92 19.58
N GLU A 192 9.89 -31.13 18.26
CA GLU A 192 9.95 -30.04 17.27
C GLU A 192 8.74 -29.11 17.32
N LEU A 193 7.57 -29.62 17.72
CA LEU A 193 6.44 -28.77 18.09
C LEU A 193 6.83 -27.82 19.24
N VAL A 194 7.39 -28.35 20.33
CA VAL A 194 7.81 -27.55 21.49
C VAL A 194 8.93 -26.57 21.12
N ILE A 195 9.90 -26.98 20.30
CA ILE A 195 10.99 -26.12 19.80
C ILE A 195 10.40 -24.94 19.03
N LEU A 196 9.57 -25.20 18.01
CA LEU A 196 9.02 -24.15 17.14
C LEU A 196 8.08 -23.20 17.89
N SER A 197 7.36 -23.68 18.90
CA SER A 197 6.58 -22.82 19.81
C SER A 197 7.44 -21.80 20.57
N GLY A 198 8.74 -22.06 20.76
CA GLY A 198 9.69 -21.11 21.36
C GLY A 198 9.81 -19.78 20.61
N ALA A 199 9.41 -19.73 19.34
CA ALA A 199 9.31 -18.49 18.57
C ALA A 199 8.32 -17.48 19.18
N HIS A 200 7.42 -17.91 20.08
CA HIS A 200 6.48 -17.02 20.77
C HIS A 200 7.15 -16.13 21.84
N SER A 201 8.48 -16.22 22.06
CA SER A 201 9.26 -15.22 22.83
C SER A 201 9.33 -13.83 22.17
N ILE A 202 9.04 -13.76 20.86
CA ILE A 202 9.04 -12.53 20.06
C ILE A 202 7.67 -12.21 19.47
N GLY A 203 7.45 -10.93 19.16
CA GLY A 203 6.20 -10.48 18.56
C GLY A 203 5.11 -10.18 19.58
N GLN A 204 3.87 -10.17 19.10
CA GLN A 204 2.66 -9.87 19.86
C GLN A 204 1.49 -10.70 19.32
N GLY A 205 0.57 -11.07 20.21
CA GLY A 205 -0.72 -11.65 19.84
C GLY A 205 -1.81 -10.57 19.71
N HIS A 206 -2.80 -10.82 18.85
CA HIS A 206 -4.02 -10.01 18.79
C HIS A 206 -4.96 -10.41 19.93
N CYS A 207 -5.64 -9.45 20.58
CA CYS A 207 -6.59 -9.79 21.66
C CYS A 207 -7.64 -10.81 21.22
N SER A 208 -8.10 -10.73 19.97
CA SER A 208 -9.06 -11.67 19.38
C SER A 208 -8.60 -13.13 19.40
N SER A 209 -7.28 -13.38 19.43
CA SER A 209 -6.68 -14.71 19.40
C SER A 209 -6.57 -15.37 20.78
N PHE A 210 -6.88 -14.68 21.87
CA PHE A 210 -6.76 -15.28 23.22
C PHE A 210 -7.91 -14.92 24.16
N THR A 211 -9.01 -14.41 23.64
CA THR A 211 -10.21 -14.11 24.44
C THR A 211 -10.73 -15.35 25.17
N GLY A 212 -10.68 -16.53 24.55
CA GLY A 212 -11.03 -17.81 25.19
C GLY A 212 -10.20 -18.08 26.46
N ARG A 213 -8.89 -17.78 26.40
CA ARG A 213 -7.95 -17.96 27.51
C ARG A 213 -8.35 -17.17 28.77
N LEU A 214 -8.97 -16.01 28.60
CA LEU A 214 -9.39 -15.14 29.71
C LEU A 214 -10.45 -15.79 30.61
N SER A 215 -11.18 -16.79 30.10
CA SER A 215 -12.24 -17.51 30.83
C SER A 215 -11.78 -18.78 31.54
N GLU A 216 -10.54 -19.24 31.32
CA GLU A 216 -10.01 -20.48 31.91
C GLU A 216 -9.88 -20.43 33.43
N PRO A 217 -9.78 -21.58 34.14
CA PRO A 217 -9.62 -21.58 35.59
C PRO A 217 -8.23 -21.09 36.04
N ALA A 218 -8.13 -20.66 37.30
CA ALA A 218 -6.88 -20.15 37.90
C ALA A 218 -5.72 -21.18 37.91
N THR A 219 -6.04 -22.46 37.72
CA THR A 219 -5.06 -23.54 37.54
C THR A 219 -4.36 -23.49 36.18
N GLN A 220 -4.91 -22.78 35.19
CA GLN A 220 -4.40 -22.69 33.82
C GLN A 220 -3.85 -21.30 33.48
N ILE A 221 -4.43 -20.25 34.05
CA ILE A 221 -3.96 -18.87 33.91
C ILE A 221 -3.98 -18.18 35.28
N THR A 222 -2.85 -17.58 35.68
CA THR A 222 -2.79 -16.92 36.99
C THR A 222 -3.76 -15.72 37.03
N PRO A 223 -4.44 -15.45 38.16
CA PRO A 223 -5.34 -14.30 38.26
C PRO A 223 -4.68 -12.97 37.88
N ALA A 224 -3.44 -12.74 38.33
CA ALA A 224 -2.69 -11.52 38.03
C ALA A 224 -2.37 -11.37 36.54
N TYR A 225 -2.04 -12.47 35.84
CA TYR A 225 -1.79 -12.41 34.40
C TYR A 225 -3.07 -12.21 33.60
N ARG A 226 -4.18 -12.82 34.03
CA ARG A 226 -5.50 -12.54 33.44
C ARG A 226 -5.89 -11.07 33.56
N ASP A 227 -5.67 -10.47 34.72
CA ASP A 227 -5.94 -9.04 34.94
C ASP A 227 -5.06 -8.15 34.06
N LEU A 228 -3.80 -8.54 33.83
CA LEU A 228 -2.90 -7.89 32.87
C LEU A 228 -3.46 -7.94 31.44
N LEU A 229 -3.88 -9.12 30.98
CA LEU A 229 -4.43 -9.27 29.63
C LEU A 229 -5.74 -8.49 29.48
N ASN A 230 -6.63 -8.52 30.48
CA ASN A 230 -7.84 -7.71 30.50
C ASN A 230 -7.55 -6.20 30.43
N TYR A 231 -6.50 -5.74 31.13
CA TYR A 231 -6.07 -4.34 31.07
C TYR A 231 -5.52 -3.92 29.71
N LYS A 232 -4.86 -4.84 28.99
CA LYS A 232 -4.32 -4.61 27.64
C LYS A 232 -5.37 -4.73 26.54
N CYS A 233 -6.43 -5.49 26.79
CA CYS A 233 -7.55 -5.72 25.87
C CYS A 233 -8.90 -5.11 26.34
N PRO A 234 -8.98 -3.83 26.78
CA PRO A 234 -10.23 -3.24 27.27
C PRO A 234 -11.15 -2.77 26.13
N GLN A 235 -10.63 -2.63 24.91
CA GLN A 235 -11.40 -2.32 23.70
C GLN A 235 -12.07 -3.62 23.20
N GLY A 236 -13.36 -3.57 22.91
CA GLY A 236 -14.16 -4.74 22.52
C GLY A 236 -13.62 -5.52 21.31
N TYR A 237 -14.30 -6.64 21.01
CA TYR A 237 -13.95 -7.69 20.03
C TYR A 237 -13.94 -7.21 18.56
N ASN A 238 -13.22 -6.15 18.23
CA ASN A 238 -13.06 -5.71 16.86
C ASN A 238 -11.73 -6.25 16.30
N PRO A 239 -11.76 -7.30 15.44
CA PRO A 239 -10.55 -7.85 14.83
C PRO A 239 -9.84 -6.86 13.89
N ALA A 240 -10.49 -5.76 13.49
CA ALA A 240 -9.87 -4.69 12.70
C ALA A 240 -9.06 -3.68 13.55
N VAL A 241 -9.20 -3.69 14.87
CA VAL A 241 -8.40 -2.83 15.76
C VAL A 241 -7.09 -3.56 16.08
N VAL A 242 -5.95 -2.93 15.78
CA VAL A 242 -4.62 -3.44 16.16
C VAL A 242 -4.47 -3.36 17.69
N ASN A 243 -4.95 -4.39 18.39
CA ASN A 243 -4.91 -4.55 19.84
C ASN A 243 -3.86 -5.58 20.25
N ASN A 244 -2.62 -5.28 19.87
CA ASN A 244 -1.50 -6.21 20.01
C ASN A 244 -0.98 -6.24 21.45
N VAL A 245 -0.84 -7.44 22.00
CA VAL A 245 -0.36 -7.68 23.37
C VAL A 245 0.86 -8.56 23.36
N ARG A 246 1.85 -8.16 24.15
CA ARG A 246 3.01 -8.98 24.51
C ARG A 246 2.82 -9.41 25.96
N ASP A 247 2.99 -10.70 26.21
CA ASP A 247 3.06 -11.33 27.54
C ASP A 247 4.12 -10.66 28.43
N GLU A 248 5.27 -10.34 27.84
CA GLU A 248 6.41 -9.69 28.49
C GLU A 248 6.45 -8.15 28.41
N ASP A 249 5.31 -7.44 28.36
CA ASP A 249 5.35 -5.97 28.47
C ASP A 249 5.81 -5.54 29.87
N TYR A 250 7.08 -5.14 30.01
CA TYR A 250 7.70 -4.83 31.30
C TYR A 250 6.89 -3.84 32.13
N GLY A 251 6.36 -2.77 31.52
CA GLY A 251 5.62 -1.73 32.23
C GLY A 251 4.33 -2.26 32.83
N VAL A 252 3.66 -3.17 32.12
CA VAL A 252 2.39 -3.75 32.59
C VAL A 252 2.63 -4.94 33.51
N VAL A 253 3.64 -5.78 33.23
CA VAL A 253 4.07 -6.84 34.15
C VAL A 253 4.48 -6.24 35.50
N ALA A 254 5.22 -5.13 35.53
CA ALA A 254 5.60 -4.45 36.78
C ALA A 254 4.40 -3.99 37.61
N ARG A 255 3.28 -3.68 36.96
CA ARG A 255 2.04 -3.26 37.63
C ARG A 255 1.26 -4.43 38.22
N TYR A 256 1.10 -5.52 37.48
CA TYR A 256 0.22 -6.64 37.88
C TYR A 256 0.97 -7.80 38.55
N MET A 257 2.24 -8.01 38.19
CA MET A 257 3.07 -9.13 38.63
C MET A 257 4.50 -8.64 38.96
N PRO A 258 4.69 -7.73 39.95
CA PRO A 258 6.00 -7.12 40.24
C PRO A 258 7.09 -8.15 40.57
N GLY A 259 6.73 -9.28 41.19
CA GLY A 259 7.67 -10.39 41.47
C GLY A 259 8.16 -11.14 40.24
N PHE A 260 7.50 -10.99 39.09
CA PHE A 260 7.90 -11.59 37.81
C PHE A 260 8.85 -10.70 36.99
N THR A 261 8.96 -9.41 37.34
CA THR A 261 9.75 -8.43 36.56
C THR A 261 11.23 -8.76 36.44
N SER A 262 11.79 -9.55 37.36
CA SER A 262 13.18 -10.01 37.29
C SER A 262 13.43 -11.03 36.17
N ARG A 263 12.38 -11.67 35.66
CA ARG A 263 12.43 -12.65 34.57
C ARG A 263 12.13 -12.02 33.20
N VAL A 264 11.46 -10.87 33.17
CA VAL A 264 11.11 -10.17 31.94
C VAL A 264 12.33 -9.52 31.30
N ARG A 265 12.54 -9.80 30.01
CA ARG A 265 13.56 -9.12 29.19
C ARG A 265 13.23 -7.63 29.07
N LYS A 266 14.22 -6.79 29.36
CA LYS A 266 14.10 -5.33 29.14
C LYS A 266 14.09 -4.95 27.66
N VAL A 267 14.73 -5.75 26.82
CA VAL A 267 14.76 -5.55 25.36
C VAL A 267 13.60 -6.32 24.76
N PRO A 268 12.66 -5.66 24.06
CA PRO A 268 11.55 -6.34 23.42
C PRO A 268 12.00 -7.13 22.19
N ASP A 269 11.17 -8.10 21.78
CA ASP A 269 11.40 -8.94 20.60
C ASP A 269 12.80 -9.60 20.63
N PHE A 270 13.16 -10.19 21.75
CA PHE A 270 14.39 -10.98 21.88
C PHE A 270 14.06 -12.46 21.72
N LEU A 271 14.68 -13.12 20.74
CA LEU A 271 14.41 -14.52 20.43
C LEU A 271 15.30 -15.40 21.30
N ASP A 272 14.69 -16.05 22.29
CA ASP A 272 15.37 -16.90 23.27
C ASP A 272 14.40 -17.90 23.94
N ASN A 273 14.88 -18.53 25.00
CA ASN A 273 14.14 -19.51 25.79
C ASN A 273 13.20 -18.90 26.86
N SER A 274 12.94 -17.59 26.88
CA SER A 274 12.05 -16.98 27.89
C SER A 274 10.64 -17.54 27.84
N TYR A 275 10.17 -17.88 26.63
CA TYR A 275 8.91 -18.57 26.37
C TYR A 275 8.68 -19.77 27.29
N TYR A 276 9.68 -20.62 27.53
CA TYR A 276 9.52 -21.83 28.32
C TYR A 276 9.38 -21.52 29.82
N HIS A 277 10.11 -20.52 30.31
CA HIS A 277 9.94 -20.03 31.68
C HIS A 277 8.54 -19.44 31.90
N ASP A 278 8.05 -18.69 30.92
CA ASP A 278 6.75 -18.06 30.92
C ASP A 278 5.63 -19.11 30.85
N ASN A 279 5.82 -20.15 30.03
CA ASN A 279 4.89 -21.27 29.94
C ASN A 279 4.78 -22.00 31.29
N LEU A 280 5.90 -22.38 31.91
CA LEU A 280 5.91 -22.99 33.26
C LEU A 280 5.28 -22.09 34.33
N ALA A 281 5.39 -20.77 34.19
CA ALA A 281 4.74 -19.79 35.06
C ALA A 281 3.26 -19.55 34.74
N LYS A 282 2.74 -20.13 33.64
CA LYS A 282 1.38 -19.92 33.11
C LYS A 282 1.13 -18.45 32.71
N ILE A 283 2.18 -17.80 32.21
CA ILE A 283 2.23 -16.42 31.72
C ILE A 283 2.44 -16.48 30.21
N VAL A 284 1.58 -17.21 29.51
CA VAL A 284 1.57 -17.31 28.05
C VAL A 284 0.19 -16.98 27.53
N THR A 285 0.13 -16.35 26.37
CA THR A 285 -1.11 -15.72 25.89
C THR A 285 -2.10 -16.72 25.32
N PHE A 286 -1.67 -17.70 24.52
CA PHE A 286 -2.59 -18.60 23.81
C PHE A 286 -2.90 -19.87 24.61
N HIS A 287 -4.07 -20.48 24.37
CA HIS A 287 -4.41 -21.78 24.96
C HIS A 287 -3.45 -22.86 24.47
N SER A 288 -3.10 -22.80 23.17
CA SER A 288 -2.16 -23.68 22.50
C SER A 288 -0.75 -23.70 23.11
N ASP A 289 -0.32 -22.60 23.77
CA ASP A 289 0.94 -22.58 24.51
C ASP A 289 0.82 -23.33 25.83
N TRP A 290 -0.19 -22.99 26.63
CA TRP A 290 -0.36 -23.56 27.97
C TRP A 290 -0.64 -25.06 27.96
N THR A 291 -1.40 -25.53 26.97
CA THR A 291 -1.80 -26.94 26.86
C THR A 291 -0.58 -27.87 26.69
N LEU A 292 0.58 -27.36 26.25
CA LEU A 292 1.84 -28.12 26.20
C LEU A 292 2.21 -28.72 27.58
N LEU A 293 1.85 -28.05 28.67
CA LEU A 293 2.10 -28.55 30.04
C LEU A 293 1.24 -29.76 30.43
N THR A 294 0.22 -30.09 29.64
CA THR A 294 -0.73 -31.17 29.93
C THR A 294 -0.31 -32.51 29.30
N HIS A 295 0.65 -32.50 28.38
CA HIS A 295 1.21 -33.69 27.76
C HIS A 295 2.59 -34.02 28.34
N LYS A 296 2.80 -35.27 28.77
CA LYS A 296 4.01 -35.68 29.52
C LYS A 296 5.32 -35.41 28.76
N GLU A 297 5.37 -35.75 27.47
CA GLU A 297 6.58 -35.57 26.64
C GLU A 297 6.82 -34.09 26.35
N ALA A 298 5.78 -33.34 25.98
CA ALA A 298 5.90 -31.92 25.69
C ALA A 298 6.34 -31.13 26.93
N LEU A 299 5.76 -31.44 28.10
CA LEU A 299 6.18 -30.88 29.38
C LEU A 299 7.65 -31.19 29.69
N GLY A 300 8.14 -32.37 29.32
CA GLY A 300 9.55 -32.74 29.44
C GLY A 300 10.47 -31.79 28.67
N HIS A 301 10.16 -31.54 27.40
CA HIS A 301 10.94 -30.61 26.56
C HIS A 301 10.78 -29.15 26.98
N VAL A 302 9.61 -28.75 27.49
CA VAL A 302 9.43 -27.41 28.08
C VAL A 302 10.38 -27.21 29.27
N HIS A 303 10.55 -28.23 30.12
CA HIS A 303 11.53 -28.17 31.20
C HIS A 303 12.97 -28.15 30.69
N GLU A 304 13.30 -28.99 29.72
CA GLU A 304 14.64 -29.06 29.11
C GLU A 304 15.11 -27.71 28.58
N TYR A 305 14.28 -27.04 27.76
CA TYR A 305 14.64 -25.74 27.18
C TYR A 305 14.53 -24.58 28.16
N ALA A 306 13.70 -24.69 29.20
CA ALA A 306 13.74 -23.75 30.32
C ALA A 306 15.06 -23.87 31.11
N ASP A 307 15.52 -25.09 31.39
CA ASP A 307 16.72 -25.31 32.21
C ASP A 307 18.00 -24.91 31.47
N ASN A 308 18.05 -25.08 30.14
CA ASN A 308 19.18 -24.69 29.31
C ASN A 308 18.75 -24.17 27.94
N GLY A 309 18.99 -22.87 27.69
CA GLY A 309 18.65 -22.24 26.41
C GLY A 309 19.62 -22.54 25.25
N THR A 310 20.83 -23.06 25.52
CA THR A 310 21.80 -23.32 24.44
C THR A 310 21.38 -24.46 23.51
N PRO A 311 20.93 -25.63 24.00
CA PRO A 311 20.35 -26.67 23.15
C PRO A 311 19.16 -26.15 22.35
N TRP A 312 18.33 -25.29 22.95
CA TRP A 312 17.21 -24.69 22.24
C TRP A 312 17.65 -23.83 21.04
N ASP A 313 18.70 -23.00 21.17
CA ASP A 313 19.21 -22.18 20.06
C ASP A 313 19.62 -23.05 18.85
N GLU A 314 20.26 -24.19 19.12
CA GLU A 314 20.70 -25.17 18.12
C GLU A 314 19.51 -25.92 17.49
N ASP A 315 18.64 -26.49 18.32
CA ASP A 315 17.48 -27.27 17.89
C ASP A 315 16.44 -26.41 17.14
N PHE A 316 16.29 -25.14 17.54
CA PHE A 316 15.43 -24.18 16.85
C PHE A 316 15.99 -23.83 15.46
N SER A 317 17.32 -23.70 15.35
CA SER A 317 17.98 -23.52 14.05
C SER A 317 17.73 -24.72 13.12
N ASP A 318 17.87 -25.95 13.64
CA ASP A 318 17.63 -27.17 12.87
C ASP A 318 16.16 -27.36 12.50
N SER A 319 15.24 -27.00 13.41
CA SER A 319 13.79 -27.03 13.16
C SER A 319 13.37 -26.03 12.08
N LEU A 320 13.96 -24.83 12.06
CA LEU A 320 13.74 -23.86 10.98
C LEU A 320 14.31 -24.36 9.64
N VAL A 321 15.46 -25.04 9.65
CA VAL A 321 15.99 -25.69 8.45
C VAL A 321 15.02 -26.75 7.94
N LYS A 322 14.49 -27.61 8.82
CA LYS A 322 13.51 -28.64 8.46
C LYS A 322 12.22 -28.04 7.92
N LEU A 323 11.66 -27.04 8.60
CA LEU A 323 10.51 -26.26 8.14
C LEU A 323 10.73 -25.67 6.76
N SER A 324 11.90 -25.04 6.54
CA SER A 324 12.24 -24.43 5.25
C SER A 324 12.28 -25.46 4.09
N LYS A 325 12.45 -26.75 4.39
CA LYS A 325 12.55 -27.83 3.39
C LYS A 325 11.21 -28.47 3.07
N LEU A 326 10.10 -28.02 3.68
CA LEU A 326 8.78 -28.55 3.35
C LEU A 326 8.47 -28.36 1.86
N PRO A 327 8.25 -29.46 1.11
CA PRO A 327 8.04 -29.38 -0.32
C PRO A 327 6.61 -28.93 -0.64
N MET A 328 6.44 -28.34 -1.83
CA MET A 328 5.11 -28.20 -2.41
C MET A 328 4.41 -29.56 -2.57
N PRO A 329 3.06 -29.61 -2.54
CA PRO A 329 2.32 -30.84 -2.83
C PRO A 329 2.74 -31.44 -4.17
N ALA A 330 2.78 -32.77 -4.25
CA ALA A 330 3.20 -33.48 -5.45
C ALA A 330 2.42 -33.01 -6.70
N GLY A 331 3.15 -32.73 -7.78
CA GLY A 331 2.58 -32.22 -9.04
C GLY A 331 2.28 -30.71 -9.05
N SER A 332 2.52 -29.99 -7.95
CA SER A 332 2.46 -28.53 -7.94
C SER A 332 3.48 -27.93 -8.90
N LYS A 333 3.14 -26.76 -9.41
CA LYS A 333 3.97 -25.98 -10.33
C LYS A 333 4.30 -24.64 -9.68
N GLY A 334 5.42 -24.07 -10.06
CA GLY A 334 5.78 -22.71 -9.67
C GLY A 334 6.58 -21.99 -10.74
N GLU A 335 7.03 -20.80 -10.40
CA GLU A 335 7.85 -19.92 -11.24
C GLU A 335 8.87 -19.14 -10.41
N ILE A 336 9.65 -18.28 -11.08
CA ILE A 336 10.37 -17.20 -10.41
C ILE A 336 9.57 -15.92 -10.67
N ARG A 337 8.84 -15.44 -9.68
CA ARG A 337 8.04 -14.21 -9.83
C ARG A 337 8.96 -13.00 -9.90
N LYS A 338 8.56 -11.95 -10.64
CA LYS A 338 9.29 -10.66 -10.68
C LYS A 338 8.90 -9.73 -9.53
N LYS A 339 7.67 -9.85 -9.06
CA LYS A 339 7.14 -9.22 -7.85
C LYS A 339 6.58 -10.32 -6.97
N CYS A 340 6.80 -10.25 -5.67
CA CYS A 340 6.41 -11.36 -4.81
C CYS A 340 4.90 -11.49 -4.65
N SER A 341 4.15 -10.43 -4.88
CA SER A 341 2.70 -10.42 -4.66
C SER A 341 1.84 -10.84 -5.85
N VAL A 342 2.43 -11.07 -7.03
CA VAL A 342 1.66 -11.40 -8.24
C VAL A 342 2.33 -12.46 -9.11
N ILE A 343 1.51 -13.35 -9.67
CA ILE A 343 1.93 -14.39 -10.60
C ILE A 343 2.28 -13.74 -11.97
N ASN A 344 3.42 -14.10 -12.58
CA ASN A 344 3.90 -13.46 -13.81
C ASN A 344 2.91 -13.60 -14.97
N HIS A 345 2.21 -14.74 -15.11
CA HIS A 345 1.26 -14.92 -16.22
C HIS A 345 0.02 -14.01 -16.10
N GLN A 346 -0.31 -13.51 -14.91
CA GLN A 346 -1.34 -12.47 -14.74
C GLN A 346 -0.85 -11.10 -15.22
N ILE A 347 0.45 -10.82 -15.07
CA ILE A 347 1.12 -9.68 -15.72
C ILE A 347 1.03 -9.83 -17.27
N MET A 348 1.18 -11.05 -17.77
CA MET A 348 1.12 -11.35 -19.21
C MET A 348 -0.30 -11.42 -19.77
N LYS A 349 -1.33 -11.85 -19.03
CA LYS A 349 -2.74 -11.85 -19.47
C LYS A 349 -3.27 -10.42 -19.66
N ALA A 350 -2.90 -9.50 -18.78
CA ALA A 350 -3.16 -8.07 -18.99
C ALA A 350 -2.52 -7.56 -20.30
N SER A 351 -1.36 -8.12 -20.68
CA SER A 351 -0.63 -7.78 -21.91
C SER A 351 -1.11 -8.56 -23.16
N ALA A 352 -1.64 -9.77 -23.01
CA ALA A 352 -2.03 -10.68 -24.10
C ALA A 352 -3.50 -10.55 -24.50
N VAL A 353 -4.39 -10.24 -23.56
CA VAL A 353 -5.77 -9.81 -23.86
C VAL A 353 -5.75 -8.53 -24.69
N PHE A 354 -4.79 -7.64 -24.41
CA PHE A 354 -4.49 -6.46 -25.23
C PHE A 354 -4.08 -6.84 -26.66
N LEU A 355 -3.18 -7.83 -26.83
CA LEU A 355 -2.70 -8.28 -28.16
C LEU A 355 -3.75 -9.04 -28.99
N VAL A 356 -4.62 -9.84 -28.38
CA VAL A 356 -5.67 -10.61 -29.09
C VAL A 356 -6.85 -9.70 -29.47
N LEU A 357 -7.19 -8.70 -28.65
CA LEU A 357 -8.17 -7.66 -29.01
C LEU A 357 -7.64 -6.77 -30.15
N VAL A 358 -6.35 -6.45 -30.15
CA VAL A 358 -5.70 -5.73 -31.27
C VAL A 358 -5.69 -6.57 -32.56
N ALA A 359 -5.45 -7.89 -32.48
CA ALA A 359 -5.46 -8.76 -33.66
C ALA A 359 -6.85 -8.95 -34.29
N PHE A 360 -7.93 -8.98 -33.49
CA PHE A 360 -9.30 -9.02 -34.00
C PHE A 360 -9.78 -7.66 -34.56
N GLN A 361 -9.25 -6.54 -34.06
CA GLN A 361 -9.55 -5.21 -34.61
C GLN A 361 -8.77 -4.89 -35.90
N LEU A 362 -7.58 -5.47 -36.09
CA LEU A 362 -6.75 -5.26 -37.29
C LEU A 362 -7.28 -5.95 -38.57
N ALA A 363 -8.22 -6.90 -38.46
CA ALA A 363 -8.88 -7.49 -39.64
C ALA A 363 -10.09 -6.66 -40.14
N ALA A 364 -10.64 -5.78 -39.30
CA ALA A 364 -11.81 -4.96 -39.63
C ALA A 364 -11.47 -3.50 -40.02
N ALA A 365 -10.23 -3.05 -39.82
CA ALA A 365 -9.81 -1.68 -40.11
C ALA A 365 -8.89 -1.60 -41.34
N ALA A 366 -9.38 -2.05 -42.50
CA ALA A 366 -8.91 -1.49 -43.75
C ALA A 366 -9.65 -0.17 -43.95
N VAL A 367 -8.91 0.95 -43.96
CA VAL A 367 -9.36 2.34 -44.09
C VAL A 367 -9.72 3.02 -42.76
N VAL A 368 -8.70 3.53 -42.06
CA VAL A 368 -8.47 4.95 -41.67
C VAL A 368 -7.22 4.93 -40.79
N GLN A 369 -6.17 5.67 -41.18
CA GLN A 369 -4.97 5.85 -40.37
C GLN A 369 -5.30 6.73 -39.15
N SER A 370 -5.29 6.14 -37.96
CA SER A 370 -5.15 6.86 -36.70
C SER A 370 -3.83 6.44 -36.06
N THR A 371 -2.91 7.39 -35.88
CA THR A 371 -1.66 7.20 -35.18
C THR A 371 -1.94 7.02 -33.69
N ALA A 372 -1.57 5.89 -33.11
CA ALA A 372 -1.56 5.74 -31.65
C ALA A 372 -0.73 6.89 -31.03
N PRO A 373 -1.22 7.56 -29.98
CA PRO A 373 -0.47 8.64 -29.33
C PRO A 373 0.89 8.11 -28.84
N GLY A 374 1.94 8.90 -29.09
CA GLY A 374 3.28 8.61 -28.60
C GLY A 374 3.35 8.67 -27.07
N THR A 375 4.38 8.04 -26.49
CA THR A 375 4.65 8.15 -25.05
C THR A 375 4.97 9.61 -24.70
N PRO A 376 4.37 10.21 -23.65
CA PRO A 376 4.69 11.59 -23.26
C PRO A 376 6.18 11.78 -22.94
N THR A 377 6.78 12.88 -23.39
CA THR A 377 8.21 13.18 -23.20
C THR A 377 8.45 14.62 -22.75
N VAL A 378 9.51 14.86 -21.98
CA VAL A 378 9.94 16.20 -21.61
C VAL A 378 10.46 16.93 -22.85
N GLY A 379 10.10 18.21 -23.00
CA GLY A 379 10.49 19.01 -24.16
C GLY A 379 9.75 18.66 -25.45
N TYR A 380 8.59 17.98 -25.37
CA TYR A 380 7.78 17.54 -26.52
C TYR A 380 7.47 18.63 -27.55
N TYR A 381 7.36 19.89 -27.11
CA TYR A 381 7.00 21.02 -27.97
C TYR A 381 8.19 21.82 -28.51
N ASN A 382 9.43 21.49 -28.14
CA ASN A 382 10.63 22.27 -28.46
C ASN A 382 10.90 22.42 -29.96
N ASP A 383 10.50 21.44 -30.76
CA ASP A 383 10.65 21.41 -32.23
C ASP A 383 9.30 21.54 -32.96
N LYS A 384 8.21 21.75 -32.22
CA LYS A 384 6.84 21.81 -32.76
C LYS A 384 6.24 23.22 -32.77
N CYS A 385 6.71 24.09 -31.89
CA CYS A 385 6.42 25.53 -31.94
C CYS A 385 7.70 26.33 -32.17
N ASN A 386 7.59 27.41 -32.94
CA ASN A 386 8.62 28.46 -33.02
C ASN A 386 8.61 29.41 -31.79
N CYS A 387 7.94 29.00 -30.71
CA CYS A 387 7.69 29.71 -29.47
C CYS A 387 7.98 28.79 -28.29
N SER A 388 8.27 29.35 -27.12
CA SER A 388 8.33 28.57 -25.90
C SER A 388 6.92 28.34 -25.35
N VAL A 389 6.37 27.15 -25.60
CA VAL A 389 5.04 26.76 -25.12
C VAL A 389 4.96 26.85 -23.59
N GLU A 390 5.96 26.30 -22.89
CA GLU A 390 5.97 26.28 -21.42
C GLU A 390 6.08 27.69 -20.83
N ASP A 391 6.82 28.62 -21.45
CA ASP A 391 6.90 30.01 -20.96
C ASP A 391 5.57 30.75 -21.12
N ILE A 392 4.85 30.55 -22.23
CA ILE A 392 3.52 31.14 -22.43
C ILE A 392 2.55 30.65 -21.35
N ILE A 393 2.58 29.35 -21.06
CA ILE A 393 1.74 28.74 -20.01
C ILE A 393 2.11 29.32 -18.65
N SER A 394 3.39 29.24 -18.26
CA SER A 394 3.89 29.67 -16.96
C SER A 394 3.60 31.16 -16.71
N ALA A 395 3.81 32.03 -17.71
CA ALA A 395 3.49 33.45 -17.63
C ALA A 395 1.99 33.72 -17.46
N THR A 396 1.13 32.99 -18.17
CA THR A 396 -0.33 33.14 -18.07
C THR A 396 -0.83 32.67 -16.70
N VAL A 397 -0.32 31.54 -16.20
CA VAL A 397 -0.61 31.05 -14.84
C VAL A 397 -0.15 32.06 -13.79
N LYS A 398 1.08 32.57 -13.90
CA LYS A 398 1.60 33.58 -12.97
C LYS A 398 0.71 34.81 -12.92
N SER A 399 0.32 35.34 -14.09
CA SER A 399 -0.59 36.49 -14.16
C SER A 399 -1.95 36.20 -13.53
N ALA A 400 -2.47 34.97 -13.67
CA ALA A 400 -3.72 34.58 -13.05
C ALA A 400 -3.61 34.49 -11.53
N LEU A 401 -2.51 33.93 -11.00
CA LEU A 401 -2.25 33.82 -9.57
C LEU A 401 -1.95 35.19 -8.92
N ASP A 402 -1.31 36.11 -9.65
CA ASP A 402 -1.08 37.49 -9.18
C ASP A 402 -2.39 38.27 -9.03
N ALA A 403 -3.37 37.98 -9.88
CA ALA A 403 -4.71 38.57 -9.80
C ALA A 403 -5.60 37.88 -8.75
N ASP A 404 -5.52 36.56 -8.65
CA ASP A 404 -6.28 35.73 -7.72
C ASP A 404 -5.50 34.44 -7.40
N ILE A 405 -4.81 34.44 -6.25
CA ILE A 405 -3.96 33.34 -5.82
C ILE A 405 -4.74 32.03 -5.64
N THR A 406 -6.07 32.10 -5.39
CA THR A 406 -6.92 30.92 -5.22
C THR A 406 -7.08 30.10 -6.50
N LYS A 407 -6.74 30.67 -7.66
CA LYS A 407 -6.67 29.95 -8.94
C LYS A 407 -5.56 28.89 -8.95
N GLY A 408 -4.52 29.06 -8.15
CA GLY A 408 -3.47 28.04 -8.03
C GLY A 408 -4.04 26.71 -7.53
N ALA A 409 -4.74 26.73 -6.40
CA ALA A 409 -5.38 25.53 -5.84
C ALA A 409 -6.44 24.95 -6.80
N ALA A 410 -7.17 25.83 -7.50
CA ALA A 410 -8.15 25.41 -8.50
C ALA A 410 -7.51 24.64 -9.67
N LEU A 411 -6.34 25.08 -10.17
CA LEU A 411 -5.62 24.39 -11.25
C LEU A 411 -5.06 23.03 -10.81
N VAL A 412 -4.52 22.93 -9.59
CA VAL A 412 -4.05 21.66 -9.01
C VAL A 412 -5.22 20.67 -8.89
N ARG A 413 -6.36 21.13 -8.34
CA ARG A 413 -7.58 20.30 -8.25
C ARG A 413 -8.08 19.90 -9.64
N LEU A 414 -8.17 20.83 -10.58
CA LEU A 414 -8.68 20.57 -11.93
C LEU A 414 -7.86 19.48 -12.64
N PHE A 415 -6.54 19.50 -12.49
CA PHE A 415 -5.67 18.48 -13.06
C PHE A 415 -5.85 17.10 -12.42
N PHE A 416 -5.98 17.03 -11.08
CA PHE A 416 -6.30 15.76 -10.42
C PHE A 416 -7.65 15.20 -10.90
N HIS A 417 -8.66 16.06 -10.97
CA HIS A 417 -10.01 15.67 -11.39
C HIS A 417 -10.08 15.24 -12.86
N ASP A 418 -9.23 15.77 -13.75
CA ASP A 418 -9.08 15.26 -15.12
C ASP A 418 -8.44 13.86 -15.12
N CYS A 419 -7.26 13.76 -14.52
CA CYS A 419 -6.43 12.55 -14.61
C CYS A 419 -7.05 11.33 -13.93
N PHE A 420 -7.74 11.52 -12.82
CA PHE A 420 -8.18 10.41 -11.97
C PHE A 420 -9.43 9.69 -12.48
N VAL A 421 -10.12 10.23 -13.49
CA VAL A 421 -11.33 9.62 -14.05
C VAL A 421 -10.98 8.63 -15.17
N ARG A 422 -10.63 9.14 -16.36
CA ARG A 422 -10.28 8.32 -17.53
C ARG A 422 -8.80 8.43 -17.92
N GLY A 423 -8.02 9.22 -17.22
CA GLY A 423 -6.63 9.56 -17.57
C GLY A 423 -6.51 11.04 -17.89
N CYS A 424 -5.29 11.55 -17.97
CA CYS A 424 -5.04 12.96 -18.23
C CYS A 424 -5.28 13.27 -19.71
N ASP A 425 -6.51 13.64 -20.06
CA ASP A 425 -6.94 13.83 -21.45
C ASP A 425 -7.73 15.13 -21.67
N GLY A 426 -7.86 15.98 -20.66
CA GLY A 426 -8.58 17.25 -20.74
C GLY A 426 -10.09 17.09 -20.98
N SER A 427 -10.66 15.89 -20.83
CA SER A 427 -12.09 15.65 -21.03
C SER A 427 -12.94 16.33 -19.95
N VAL A 428 -12.36 16.66 -18.79
CA VAL A 428 -13.01 17.50 -17.76
C VAL A 428 -13.30 18.92 -18.26
N LEU A 429 -12.65 19.35 -19.35
CA LEU A 429 -12.81 20.71 -19.91
C LEU A 429 -13.99 20.82 -20.89
N LEU A 430 -14.69 19.74 -21.21
CA LEU A 430 -15.81 19.76 -22.17
C LEU A 430 -17.09 20.35 -21.54
N ASP A 431 -17.75 21.25 -22.27
CA ASP A 431 -19.05 21.81 -21.89
C ASP A 431 -20.21 20.87 -22.30
N PRO A 432 -21.35 20.92 -21.59
CA PRO A 432 -22.55 20.22 -22.00
C PRO A 432 -23.00 20.64 -23.39
N THR A 433 -23.38 19.66 -24.21
CA THR A 433 -23.95 19.87 -25.55
C THR A 433 -25.26 19.09 -25.68
N SER A 434 -26.00 19.30 -26.77
CA SER A 434 -27.16 18.47 -27.09
C SER A 434 -26.80 16.99 -27.30
N ALA A 435 -25.58 16.71 -27.80
CA ALA A 435 -25.09 15.35 -28.02
C ALA A 435 -24.57 14.69 -26.73
N ASN A 436 -24.02 15.48 -25.81
CA ASN A 436 -23.60 15.03 -24.49
C ASN A 436 -24.04 16.05 -23.41
N PRO A 437 -25.24 15.89 -22.83
CA PRO A 437 -25.73 16.80 -21.81
C PRO A 437 -25.08 16.61 -20.43
N ASN A 438 -24.37 15.49 -20.20
CA ASN A 438 -23.83 15.13 -18.88
C ASN A 438 -22.31 14.82 -18.92
N PRO A 439 -21.44 15.77 -19.37
CA PRO A 439 -20.00 15.62 -19.30
C PRO A 439 -19.48 15.68 -17.86
N GLU A 440 -18.21 15.39 -17.63
CA GLU A 440 -17.57 15.37 -16.31
C GLU A 440 -17.81 16.65 -15.50
N LYS A 441 -17.87 17.83 -16.14
CA LYS A 441 -18.16 19.10 -15.45
C LYS A 441 -19.49 19.13 -14.69
N THR A 442 -20.46 18.30 -15.09
CA THR A 442 -21.78 18.24 -14.44
C THR A 442 -21.86 17.20 -13.35
N ALA A 443 -20.76 16.47 -13.07
CA ALA A 443 -20.71 15.47 -12.00
C ALA A 443 -20.81 16.12 -10.62
N ASP A 444 -21.42 15.42 -9.67
CA ASP A 444 -21.52 15.87 -8.28
C ASP A 444 -20.11 16.01 -7.66
N ALA A 445 -19.21 15.08 -7.97
CA ALA A 445 -17.82 15.11 -7.55
C ALA A 445 -17.00 16.30 -8.12
N ASN A 446 -17.49 16.91 -9.21
CA ASN A 446 -16.84 18.02 -9.91
C ASN A 446 -17.48 19.39 -9.61
N ILE A 447 -18.45 19.45 -8.70
CA ILE A 447 -19.03 20.72 -8.26
C ILE A 447 -17.91 21.66 -7.76
N GLY A 448 -18.00 22.93 -8.16
CA GLY A 448 -17.07 23.98 -7.76
C GLY A 448 -15.69 23.92 -8.41
N LEU A 449 -15.47 23.13 -9.48
CA LEU A 449 -14.22 23.23 -10.25
C LEU A 449 -14.07 24.66 -10.83
N ARG A 450 -12.86 25.21 -10.76
CA ARG A 450 -12.49 26.56 -11.24
C ARG A 450 -11.15 26.49 -12.00
N GLY A 451 -10.66 27.62 -12.52
CA GLY A 451 -9.40 27.69 -13.29
C GLY A 451 -9.57 27.43 -14.79
N PHE A 452 -10.76 27.02 -15.18
CA PHE A 452 -11.27 26.95 -16.54
C PHE A 452 -10.97 28.18 -17.42
N ASP A 453 -11.12 29.39 -16.88
CA ASP A 453 -10.80 30.66 -17.55
C ASP A 453 -9.30 30.83 -17.83
N VAL A 454 -8.45 30.33 -16.93
CA VAL A 454 -6.99 30.35 -17.11
C VAL A 454 -6.58 29.41 -18.24
N ILE A 455 -7.19 28.22 -18.30
CA ILE A 455 -6.95 27.24 -19.37
C ILE A 455 -7.38 27.80 -20.73
N ASP A 456 -8.52 28.48 -20.81
CA ASP A 456 -8.98 29.13 -22.04
C ASP A 456 -8.04 30.28 -22.48
N ALA A 457 -7.55 31.09 -21.52
CA ALA A 457 -6.60 32.15 -21.81
C ALA A 457 -5.26 31.59 -22.33
N ILE A 458 -4.75 30.53 -21.70
CA ILE A 458 -3.55 29.81 -22.17
C ILE A 458 -3.78 29.28 -23.58
N LYS A 459 -4.91 28.60 -23.81
CA LYS A 459 -5.24 28.03 -25.12
C LYS A 459 -5.33 29.10 -26.20
N THR A 460 -5.94 30.23 -25.89
CA THR A 460 -6.05 31.37 -26.82
C THR A 460 -4.68 31.93 -27.21
N ASN A 461 -3.78 32.09 -26.23
CA ASN A 461 -2.41 32.56 -26.48
C ASN A 461 -1.61 31.55 -27.31
N LEU A 462 -1.75 30.25 -27.00
CA LEU A 462 -1.06 29.18 -27.72
C LEU A 462 -1.61 28.98 -29.14
N GLU A 463 -2.92 29.06 -29.37
CA GLU A 463 -3.48 28.98 -30.72
C GLU A 463 -3.09 30.18 -31.59
N SER A 464 -2.83 31.34 -30.98
CA SER A 464 -2.32 32.52 -31.69
C SER A 464 -0.84 32.36 -32.08
N ALA A 465 -0.04 31.71 -31.24
CA ALA A 465 1.40 31.51 -31.46
C ALA A 465 1.72 30.23 -32.26
N CYS A 466 0.95 29.17 -32.07
CA CYS A 466 1.16 27.82 -32.61
C CYS A 466 -0.17 27.09 -32.84
N PRO A 467 -0.91 27.44 -33.90
CA PRO A 467 -2.23 26.89 -34.16
C PRO A 467 -2.25 25.35 -34.21
N ASN A 468 -3.29 24.74 -33.64
CA ASN A 468 -3.58 23.30 -33.68
C ASN A 468 -2.42 22.41 -33.22
N THR A 469 -1.58 22.89 -32.30
CA THR A 469 -0.35 22.17 -31.91
C THR A 469 -0.40 21.62 -30.49
N VAL A 470 -0.87 22.42 -29.51
CA VAL A 470 -0.82 22.07 -28.08
C VAL A 470 -2.19 21.57 -27.61
N SER A 471 -2.24 20.38 -27.03
CA SER A 471 -3.49 19.84 -26.46
C SER A 471 -3.90 20.56 -25.18
N CYS A 472 -5.20 20.59 -24.90
CA CYS A 472 -5.70 21.10 -23.62
C CYS A 472 -5.33 20.20 -22.44
N ALA A 473 -5.17 18.89 -22.67
CA ALA A 473 -4.62 17.96 -21.70
C ALA A 473 -3.21 18.34 -21.23
N ASP A 474 -2.31 18.70 -22.16
CA ASP A 474 -0.97 19.17 -21.78
C ASP A 474 -0.99 20.56 -21.15
N ILE A 475 -1.90 21.44 -21.58
CA ILE A 475 -2.11 22.75 -20.93
C ILE A 475 -2.47 22.56 -19.46
N LEU A 476 -3.37 21.63 -19.12
CA LEU A 476 -3.70 21.31 -17.72
C LEU A 476 -2.49 20.83 -16.93
N ALA A 477 -1.72 19.89 -17.49
CA ALA A 477 -0.56 19.32 -16.81
C ALA A 477 0.52 20.38 -16.52
N PHE A 478 0.82 21.24 -17.49
CA PHE A 478 1.75 22.36 -17.30
C PHE A 478 1.19 23.40 -16.33
N ALA A 479 -0.09 23.75 -16.43
CA ALA A 479 -0.71 24.74 -15.55
C ALA A 479 -0.71 24.30 -14.08
N ALA A 480 -0.97 23.01 -13.81
CA ALA A 480 -0.89 22.46 -12.46
C ALA A 480 0.55 22.44 -11.92
N ARG A 481 1.55 22.15 -12.77
CA ARG A 481 2.97 22.25 -12.41
C ARG A 481 3.38 23.66 -12.05
N ASP A 482 3.01 24.64 -12.88
CA ASP A 482 3.32 26.06 -12.64
C ASP A 482 2.58 26.58 -11.39
N ALA A 483 1.32 26.22 -11.20
CA ALA A 483 0.57 26.54 -9.98
C ALA A 483 1.24 25.96 -8.73
N SER A 484 1.62 24.68 -8.75
CA SER A 484 2.29 24.02 -7.63
C SER A 484 3.64 24.68 -7.30
N ARG A 485 4.41 25.04 -8.33
CA ARG A 485 5.68 25.76 -8.19
C ARG A 485 5.47 27.13 -7.54
N TYR A 486 4.51 27.92 -7.99
CA TYR A 486 4.27 29.25 -7.42
C TYR A 486 3.72 29.19 -6.00
N LEU A 487 2.77 28.29 -5.72
CA LEU A 487 2.17 28.14 -4.39
C LEU A 487 3.17 27.61 -3.34
N SER A 488 4.17 26.84 -3.75
CA SER A 488 5.21 26.30 -2.86
C SER A 488 6.46 27.18 -2.79
N SER A 489 6.44 28.39 -3.36
CA SER A 489 7.62 29.26 -3.50
C SER A 489 8.83 28.57 -4.16
N GLY A 490 8.55 27.67 -5.11
CA GLY A 490 9.55 26.89 -5.84
C GLY A 490 9.93 25.55 -5.17
N GLY A 491 9.28 25.17 -4.07
CA GLY A 491 9.53 23.88 -3.40
C GLY A 491 9.13 22.67 -4.25
N VAL A 492 7.97 22.74 -4.89
CA VAL A 492 7.45 21.71 -5.81
C VAL A 492 7.79 22.14 -7.25
N ASP A 493 8.87 21.59 -7.79
CA ASP A 493 9.35 21.92 -9.14
C ASP A 493 9.72 20.64 -9.90
N TYR A 494 9.21 20.50 -11.12
CA TYR A 494 9.41 19.30 -11.93
C TYR A 494 9.19 19.54 -13.42
N ALA A 495 9.86 18.73 -14.23
CA ALA A 495 9.62 18.68 -15.67
C ALA A 495 8.37 17.85 -15.96
N VAL A 496 7.50 18.33 -16.85
CA VAL A 496 6.27 17.62 -17.25
C VAL A 496 6.49 16.91 -18.57
N PRO A 497 6.38 15.57 -18.65
CA PRO A 497 6.28 14.87 -19.91
C PRO A 497 5.00 15.29 -20.64
N ALA A 498 5.08 15.69 -21.90
CA ALA A 498 3.96 16.17 -22.71
C ALA A 498 3.82 15.39 -24.02
N GLY A 499 2.73 15.63 -24.75
CA GLY A 499 2.33 14.92 -25.95
C GLY A 499 1.00 14.18 -25.83
N ARG A 500 0.19 14.53 -24.83
CA ARG A 500 -1.17 13.98 -24.65
C ARG A 500 -2.08 14.48 -25.77
N LEU A 501 -3.06 13.67 -26.13
CA LEU A 501 -4.19 14.11 -26.96
C LEU A 501 -5.38 14.46 -26.07
N ASP A 502 -6.24 15.32 -26.58
CA ASP A 502 -7.50 15.67 -25.94
C ASP A 502 -8.54 14.55 -26.13
N GLY A 503 -9.07 14.02 -25.04
CA GLY A 503 -10.12 13.01 -25.04
C GLY A 503 -11.44 13.56 -25.58
N VAL A 504 -12.14 12.75 -26.36
CA VAL A 504 -13.45 13.10 -26.95
C VAL A 504 -14.64 12.51 -26.19
N VAL A 505 -14.38 11.83 -25.06
CA VAL A 505 -15.40 11.19 -24.20
C VAL A 505 -15.31 11.81 -22.82
N SER A 506 -16.44 12.28 -22.29
CA SER A 506 -16.54 12.90 -20.97
C SER A 506 -17.87 12.47 -20.34
N SER A 507 -17.85 11.98 -19.10
CA SER A 507 -18.99 11.35 -18.43
C SER A 507 -19.06 11.77 -16.97
N ALA A 508 -20.18 12.40 -16.58
CA ALA A 508 -20.44 12.72 -15.18
C ALA A 508 -20.45 11.47 -14.29
N GLY A 509 -21.07 10.38 -14.78
CA GLY A 509 -21.14 9.11 -14.04
C GLY A 509 -19.76 8.47 -13.83
N ASP A 510 -18.83 8.62 -14.78
CA ASP A 510 -17.47 8.12 -14.61
C ASP A 510 -16.76 8.90 -13.49
N SER A 511 -16.95 10.22 -13.44
CA SER A 511 -16.39 11.07 -12.38
C SER A 511 -16.92 10.67 -11.01
N ASP A 512 -18.24 10.57 -10.85
CA ASP A 512 -18.88 10.23 -9.56
C ASP A 512 -18.53 8.81 -9.09
N ALA A 513 -18.25 7.89 -10.01
CA ALA A 513 -17.86 6.52 -9.68
C ALA A 513 -16.39 6.37 -9.30
N THR A 514 -15.50 7.27 -9.75
CA THR A 514 -14.04 7.06 -9.66
C THR A 514 -13.33 8.03 -8.74
N LEU A 515 -13.81 9.27 -8.61
CA LEU A 515 -13.17 10.26 -7.75
C LEU A 515 -13.30 9.89 -6.27
N PRO A 516 -12.23 10.05 -5.47
CA PRO A 516 -12.27 9.75 -4.05
C PRO A 516 -13.24 10.70 -3.33
N GLY A 517 -14.17 10.13 -2.57
CA GLY A 517 -15.14 10.89 -1.78
C GLY A 517 -14.58 11.37 -0.44
N SER A 518 -15.10 12.48 0.07
CA SER A 518 -14.69 13.09 1.34
C SER A 518 -15.01 12.24 2.58
N THR A 519 -15.87 11.24 2.44
CA THR A 519 -16.31 10.31 3.49
C THR A 519 -15.73 8.91 3.36
N PHE A 520 -14.79 8.69 2.43
CA PHE A 520 -14.17 7.37 2.28
C PHE A 520 -13.35 7.01 3.50
N ASP A 521 -13.45 5.76 3.96
CA ASP A 521 -12.49 5.20 4.91
C ASP A 521 -11.15 4.91 4.23
N VAL A 522 -10.13 4.62 5.06
CA VAL A 522 -8.77 4.41 4.58
C VAL A 522 -8.62 3.20 3.66
N SER A 523 -9.39 2.13 3.88
CA SER A 523 -9.36 0.94 3.03
C SER A 523 -9.92 1.23 1.64
N ARG A 524 -10.99 2.02 1.57
CA ARG A 524 -11.58 2.49 0.31
C ARG A 524 -10.65 3.47 -0.42
N LEU A 525 -9.97 4.36 0.30
CA LEU A 525 -8.95 5.24 -0.32
C LEU A 525 -7.79 4.44 -0.92
N ILE A 526 -7.25 3.47 -0.18
CA ILE A 526 -6.16 2.62 -0.64
C ILE A 526 -6.56 1.86 -1.91
N SER A 527 -7.73 1.21 -1.91
CA SER A 527 -8.21 0.46 -3.07
C SER A 527 -8.51 1.37 -4.27
N ASN A 528 -9.08 2.56 -4.05
CA ASN A 528 -9.37 3.53 -5.09
C ASN A 528 -8.09 4.02 -5.80
N PHE A 529 -7.03 4.34 -5.05
CA PHE A 529 -5.73 4.74 -5.59
C PHE A 529 -4.96 3.58 -6.22
N ALA A 530 -5.05 2.38 -5.65
CA ALA A 530 -4.41 1.19 -6.19
C ALA A 530 -4.94 0.81 -7.59
N VAL A 531 -6.23 1.03 -7.87
CA VAL A 531 -6.82 0.85 -9.22
C VAL A 531 -6.17 1.77 -10.26
N LYS A 532 -5.65 2.92 -9.83
CA LYS A 532 -4.90 3.86 -10.67
C LYS A 532 -3.38 3.62 -10.63
N GLY A 533 -2.93 2.55 -9.99
CA GLY A 533 -1.52 2.17 -9.90
C GLY A 533 -0.71 2.96 -8.89
N PHE A 534 -1.36 3.66 -7.95
CA PHE A 534 -0.69 4.36 -6.86
C PHE A 534 -0.53 3.49 -5.62
N THR A 535 0.58 3.68 -4.91
CA THR A 535 0.85 3.05 -3.62
C THR A 535 0.09 3.78 -2.50
N LEU A 536 0.03 3.14 -1.33
CA LEU A 536 -0.46 3.77 -0.11
C LEU A 536 0.33 5.05 0.26
N GLU A 537 1.65 5.05 0.06
CA GLU A 537 2.49 6.23 0.28
C GLU A 537 2.10 7.36 -0.67
N GLU A 538 1.92 7.06 -1.96
CA GLU A 538 1.54 8.05 -2.97
C GLU A 538 0.12 8.60 -2.78
N LEU A 539 -0.80 7.80 -2.22
CA LEU A 539 -2.08 8.31 -1.69
C LEU A 539 -1.82 9.39 -0.63
N VAL A 540 -1.01 9.09 0.38
CA VAL A 540 -0.71 10.04 1.47
C VAL A 540 0.02 11.29 0.93
N ILE A 541 0.93 11.13 -0.03
CA ILE A 541 1.61 12.25 -0.72
C ILE A 541 0.59 13.16 -1.40
N LEU A 542 -0.29 12.60 -2.26
CA LEU A 542 -1.26 13.39 -3.03
C LEU A 542 -2.32 14.07 -2.14
N SER A 543 -2.70 13.44 -1.02
CA SER A 543 -3.58 14.08 -0.03
C SER A 543 -2.99 15.37 0.56
N GLY A 544 -1.67 15.54 0.56
CA GLY A 544 -1.00 16.77 0.95
C GLY A 544 -1.42 18.01 0.16
N ALA A 545 -2.00 17.83 -1.05
CA ALA A 545 -2.58 18.93 -1.83
C ALA A 545 -3.71 19.67 -1.10
N HIS A 546 -4.36 19.04 -0.11
CA HIS A 546 -5.37 19.67 0.74
C HIS A 546 -4.78 20.76 1.67
N SER A 547 -3.46 20.96 1.68
CA SER A 547 -2.83 22.14 2.28
C SER A 547 -3.20 23.45 1.57
N VAL A 548 -3.77 23.42 0.36
CA VAL A 548 -4.22 24.61 -0.37
C VAL A 548 -5.69 24.54 -0.77
N GLY A 549 -6.27 25.72 -0.98
CA GLY A 549 -7.65 25.85 -1.42
C GLY A 549 -8.64 25.85 -0.26
N ARG A 550 -9.91 25.64 -0.61
CA ARG A 550 -11.04 25.71 0.32
C ARG A 550 -12.07 24.65 -0.08
N ALA A 551 -12.80 24.16 0.92
CA ALA A 551 -13.88 23.21 0.71
C ALA A 551 -15.24 23.82 1.05
N HIS A 552 -16.27 23.46 0.28
CA HIS A 552 -17.65 23.78 0.60
C HIS A 552 -18.09 22.98 1.83
N CYS A 553 -18.88 23.59 2.72
CA CYS A 553 -19.37 22.91 3.93
C CYS A 553 -20.10 21.59 3.62
N SER A 554 -20.81 21.52 2.48
CA SER A 554 -21.50 20.31 2.03
C SER A 554 -20.61 19.08 1.94
N SER A 555 -19.31 19.27 1.72
CA SER A 555 -18.34 18.18 1.57
C SER A 555 -17.87 17.57 2.89
N PHE A 556 -18.20 18.16 4.05
CA PHE A 556 -17.76 17.67 5.36
C PHE A 556 -18.82 17.82 6.47
N LEU A 557 -20.11 17.85 6.12
CA LEU A 557 -21.19 17.97 7.11
C LEU A 557 -21.18 16.84 8.14
N ASP A 558 -20.73 15.64 7.76
CA ASP A 558 -20.54 14.51 8.66
C ASP A 558 -19.60 14.84 9.84
N ARG A 559 -18.59 15.69 9.59
CA ARG A 559 -17.61 16.09 10.60
C ARG A 559 -18.17 17.00 11.68
N LEU A 560 -19.25 17.73 11.41
CA LEU A 560 -19.96 18.52 12.42
C LEU A 560 -20.58 17.66 13.52
N SER A 561 -20.76 16.35 13.25
CA SER A 561 -21.30 15.37 14.20
C SER A 561 -20.29 14.32 14.67
N ALA A 562 -19.05 14.37 14.19
CA ALA A 562 -18.01 13.38 14.51
C ALA A 562 -17.58 13.48 15.99
N PRO A 563 -17.19 12.35 16.64
CA PRO A 563 -16.81 12.33 18.05
C PRO A 563 -15.46 13.04 18.31
N ASP A 564 -15.23 13.46 19.56
CA ASP A 564 -14.04 14.23 19.98
C ASP A 564 -12.69 13.52 19.73
N GLY A 565 -12.70 12.19 19.54
CA GLY A 565 -11.51 11.40 19.17
C GLY A 565 -11.15 11.42 17.67
N GLU A 566 -12.07 11.89 16.82
CA GLU A 566 -11.92 11.95 15.36
C GLU A 566 -11.82 13.38 14.82
N ILE A 567 -12.29 14.36 15.59
CA ILE A 567 -12.16 15.77 15.28
C ILE A 567 -11.92 16.55 16.57
N ASN A 568 -11.04 17.54 16.51
CA ASN A 568 -10.84 18.42 17.66
C ASN A 568 -12.17 19.16 17.98
N PRO A 569 -12.70 19.08 19.21
CA PRO A 569 -14.00 19.65 19.54
C PRO A 569 -14.04 21.19 19.43
N TYR A 570 -12.92 21.88 19.70
CA TYR A 570 -12.86 23.33 19.49
C TYR A 570 -12.91 23.70 18.00
N PHE A 571 -12.30 22.88 17.15
CA PHE A 571 -12.37 23.07 15.71
C PHE A 571 -13.77 22.77 15.17
N ARG A 572 -14.37 21.64 15.58
CA ARG A 572 -15.74 21.25 15.22
C ARG A 572 -16.76 22.31 15.65
N ASP A 573 -16.80 22.65 16.94
CA ASP A 573 -17.89 23.44 17.53
C ASP A 573 -17.61 24.95 17.47
N GLY A 574 -16.34 25.33 17.59
CA GLY A 574 -15.89 26.72 17.64
C GLY A 574 -15.67 27.36 16.28
N VAL A 575 -15.35 26.55 15.26
CA VAL A 575 -15.04 27.00 13.89
C VAL A 575 -16.06 26.45 12.90
N LEU A 576 -16.05 25.13 12.65
CA LEU A 576 -16.86 24.53 11.57
C LEU A 576 -18.36 24.74 11.80
N ALA A 577 -18.85 24.54 13.03
CA ALA A 577 -20.26 24.74 13.35
C ALA A 577 -20.70 26.21 13.28
N LYS A 578 -19.80 27.20 13.40
CA LYS A 578 -20.17 28.61 13.23
C LYS A 578 -20.24 29.01 11.77
N GLU A 579 -19.25 28.60 11.00
CA GLU A 579 -19.13 28.91 9.58
C GLU A 579 -20.16 28.12 8.73
N CYS A 580 -20.46 26.87 9.12
CA CYS A 580 -21.41 26.00 8.42
C CYS A 580 -22.78 25.84 9.11
N GLY A 581 -22.98 26.37 10.32
CA GLY A 581 -24.11 26.06 11.22
C GLY A 581 -25.50 26.56 10.81
N GLY A 582 -25.66 27.11 9.61
CA GLY A 582 -26.97 27.44 9.05
C GLY A 582 -27.68 26.21 8.46
N GLY A 583 -27.80 25.12 9.22
CA GLY A 583 -28.71 23.98 8.99
C GLY A 583 -28.44 23.05 7.78
N ALA A 584 -28.91 21.80 7.90
CA ALA A 584 -29.04 20.86 6.78
C ALA A 584 -30.01 21.45 5.74
N GLY A 585 -29.49 21.82 4.56
CA GLY A 585 -30.26 22.49 3.51
C GLY A 585 -29.50 23.59 2.75
N GLN A 586 -28.25 23.89 3.11
CA GLN A 586 -27.43 24.76 2.26
C GLN A 586 -27.12 24.04 0.94
N SER A 587 -27.53 24.66 -0.17
CA SER A 587 -27.19 24.19 -1.51
C SER A 587 -25.67 24.05 -1.64
N ALA A 588 -25.21 23.02 -2.36
CA ALA A 588 -23.80 22.85 -2.74
C ALA A 588 -23.23 24.04 -3.55
N LEU A 589 -24.10 24.97 -3.97
CA LEU A 589 -23.76 26.21 -4.67
C LEU A 589 -23.58 27.43 -3.74
N VAL A 590 -23.86 27.29 -2.43
CA VAL A 590 -23.57 28.36 -1.47
C VAL A 590 -22.07 28.44 -1.25
N GLU A 591 -21.47 29.59 -1.53
CA GLU A 591 -20.03 29.83 -1.36
C GLU A 591 -19.69 30.04 0.13
N ASN A 592 -19.75 28.97 0.91
CA ASN A 592 -19.40 28.91 2.34
C ASN A 592 -18.03 28.20 2.52
N ASN A 593 -17.07 28.61 1.71
CA ASN A 593 -15.80 27.93 1.55
C ASN A 593 -14.87 28.13 2.74
N ILE A 594 -14.55 27.04 3.45
CA ILE A 594 -13.66 27.02 4.62
C ILE A 594 -12.30 26.43 4.25
N ARG A 595 -11.25 26.95 4.88
CA ARG A 595 -9.94 26.33 4.99
C ARG A 595 -9.71 25.97 6.46
N ASP A 596 -9.29 24.75 6.74
CA ASP A 596 -8.98 24.25 8.09
C ASP A 596 -7.88 25.03 8.84
N GLN A 597 -7.14 25.87 8.12
CA GLN A 597 -5.99 26.64 8.61
C GLN A 597 -6.26 28.13 8.84
N SER A 598 -7.52 28.57 8.91
CA SER A 598 -7.81 30.00 9.14
C SER A 598 -7.32 30.46 10.53
N ALA A 599 -6.16 31.13 10.56
CA ALA A 599 -5.54 31.64 11.79
C ALA A 599 -6.48 32.57 12.59
N ALA A 600 -7.40 33.26 11.92
CA ALA A 600 -8.39 34.13 12.56
C ALA A 600 -9.46 33.36 13.38
N ALA A 601 -9.74 32.11 13.02
CA ALA A 601 -10.72 31.26 13.69
C ALA A 601 -10.12 30.42 14.83
N LEU A 602 -8.81 30.19 14.81
CA LEU A 602 -8.10 29.25 15.70
C LEU A 602 -7.73 29.82 17.08
N GLY A 603 -7.84 31.12 17.30
CA GLY A 603 -7.68 31.73 18.63
C GLY A 603 -6.38 31.34 19.35
N ASN A 604 -6.49 30.67 20.51
CA ASN A 604 -5.35 30.29 21.37
C ASN A 604 -4.67 28.96 20.97
N LEU A 605 -5.07 28.35 19.84
CA LEU A 605 -4.47 27.12 19.29
C LEU A 605 -3.20 27.39 18.45
N THR A 606 -2.68 28.61 18.44
CA THR A 606 -1.47 29.00 17.70
C THR A 606 -0.20 28.26 18.13
N SER A 607 -0.22 27.51 19.24
CA SER A 607 0.87 26.61 19.64
C SER A 607 0.78 25.20 19.01
N TYR A 608 -0.34 24.85 18.37
CA TYR A 608 -0.61 23.53 17.80
C TYR A 608 -0.84 23.54 16.28
N VAL A 609 -1.13 24.70 15.70
CA VAL A 609 -1.33 24.88 14.26
C VAL A 609 -0.12 25.57 13.67
N VAL A 610 0.41 25.03 12.56
CA VAL A 610 1.29 25.78 11.66
C VAL A 610 0.39 26.52 10.68
N PRO A 611 0.11 27.83 10.87
CA PRO A 611 -0.61 28.59 9.86
C PRO A 611 0.25 28.62 8.59
N ALA A 612 -0.35 28.34 7.44
CA ALA A 612 0.29 28.65 6.17
C ALA A 612 0.54 30.17 6.12
N ASN A 613 1.81 30.57 6.07
CA ASN A 613 2.19 31.98 5.95
C ASN A 613 1.59 32.56 4.66
N GLY A 614 0.52 33.35 4.77
CA GLY A 614 -0.10 34.02 3.61
C GLY A 614 -1.34 33.34 3.02
N GLY A 615 -1.82 32.25 3.61
CA GLY A 615 -3.20 31.77 3.42
C GLY A 615 -3.53 30.98 2.15
N ASP A 616 -2.61 30.86 1.18
CA ASP A 616 -2.70 30.02 -0.03
C ASP A 616 -1.31 29.49 -0.44
N THR A 617 -0.65 28.79 0.48
CA THR A 617 0.68 28.18 0.26
C THR A 617 0.57 26.65 0.23
N LEU A 618 1.21 26.04 -0.77
CA LEU A 618 1.33 24.58 -0.91
C LEU A 618 2.51 24.11 -0.07
N ASP A 619 2.20 23.50 1.07
CA ASP A 619 3.18 23.09 2.08
C ASP A 619 2.73 21.82 2.83
N HIS A 620 3.55 21.40 3.79
CA HIS A 620 3.32 20.19 4.57
C HIS A 620 2.42 20.39 5.81
N SER A 621 1.80 21.56 5.98
CA SER A 621 0.93 21.87 7.13
C SER A 621 -0.27 20.93 7.23
N TYR A 622 -0.72 20.38 6.10
CA TYR A 622 -1.75 19.34 6.02
C TYR A 622 -1.47 18.17 6.99
N TYR A 623 -0.24 17.66 6.99
CA TYR A 623 0.12 16.49 7.79
C TYR A 623 0.15 16.81 9.28
N ILE A 624 0.67 17.99 9.64
CA ILE A 624 0.68 18.49 11.02
C ILE A 624 -0.76 18.62 11.52
N ASN A 625 -1.66 19.19 10.71
CA ASN A 625 -3.06 19.35 11.08
C ASN A 625 -3.81 18.01 11.15
N SER A 626 -3.48 17.06 10.27
CA SER A 626 -4.02 15.70 10.31
C SER A 626 -3.72 15.00 11.63
N LEU A 627 -2.47 15.09 12.12
CA LEU A 627 -2.06 14.56 13.43
C LEU A 627 -2.77 15.22 14.61
N ASN A 628 -3.25 16.46 14.44
CA ASN A 628 -3.98 17.20 15.46
C ASN A 628 -5.52 17.08 15.33
N ASN A 629 -6.03 16.24 14.42
CA ASN A 629 -7.46 16.12 14.10
C ASN A 629 -8.09 17.45 13.63
N LEU A 630 -7.33 18.25 12.89
CA LEU A 630 -7.70 19.58 12.38
C LEU A 630 -7.81 19.57 10.85
N VAL A 631 -8.45 18.56 10.27
CA VAL A 631 -8.65 18.42 8.82
C VAL A 631 -10.14 18.41 8.48
N LEU A 632 -10.52 18.95 7.31
CA LEU A 632 -11.92 19.09 6.91
C LEU A 632 -12.57 17.76 6.54
N PHE A 633 -11.94 16.87 5.79
CA PHE A 633 -12.62 15.66 5.30
C PHE A 633 -12.43 14.44 6.21
N HIS A 634 -13.44 13.59 6.31
CA HIS A 634 -13.30 12.30 7.01
C HIS A 634 -12.22 11.44 6.35
N SER A 635 -12.12 11.47 5.01
CA SER A 635 -11.06 10.81 4.25
C SER A 635 -9.65 11.24 4.67
N ASP A 636 -9.44 12.52 4.98
CA ASP A 636 -8.17 13.03 5.50
C ASP A 636 -7.89 12.48 6.89
N ARG A 637 -8.90 12.51 7.77
CA ARG A 637 -8.78 11.95 9.13
C ARG A 637 -8.53 10.45 9.09
N ALA A 638 -9.08 9.72 8.12
CA ALA A 638 -8.92 8.29 8.00
C ALA A 638 -7.44 7.89 7.85
N LEU A 639 -6.60 8.76 7.26
CA LEU A 639 -5.16 8.51 7.07
C LEU A 639 -4.39 8.38 8.40
N VAL A 640 -4.83 9.01 9.49
CA VAL A 640 -4.19 8.83 10.81
C VAL A 640 -4.82 7.71 11.64
N GLY A 641 -5.89 7.08 11.13
CA GLY A 641 -6.53 5.91 11.76
C GLY A 641 -5.89 4.56 11.43
N ASN A 642 -4.93 4.51 10.50
CA ASN A 642 -4.25 3.30 10.05
C ASN A 642 -2.73 3.46 10.19
N ASN A 643 -2.05 2.46 10.76
CA ASN A 643 -0.62 2.55 11.07
C ASN A 643 0.27 2.71 9.83
N ALA A 644 -0.12 2.11 8.69
CA ALA A 644 0.67 2.18 7.46
C ALA A 644 0.62 3.59 6.86
N THR A 645 -0.57 4.21 6.78
CA THR A 645 -0.70 5.61 6.33
C THR A 645 -0.16 6.59 7.38
N LEU A 646 -0.38 6.35 8.68
CA LEU A 646 0.06 7.20 9.78
C LEU A 646 1.58 7.39 9.81
N LYS A 647 2.35 6.35 9.45
CA LYS A 647 3.81 6.46 9.32
C LYS A 647 4.21 7.54 8.33
N HIS A 648 3.60 7.56 7.15
CA HIS A 648 3.89 8.56 6.11
C HIS A 648 3.35 9.95 6.48
N VAL A 649 2.21 10.01 7.19
CA VAL A 649 1.73 11.28 7.76
C VAL A 649 2.76 11.88 8.72
N HIS A 650 3.38 11.08 9.59
CA HIS A 650 4.48 11.55 10.44
C HIS A 650 5.72 11.97 9.64
N GLU A 651 6.12 11.18 8.65
CA GLU A 651 7.28 11.46 7.80
C GLU A 651 7.19 12.82 7.11
N TYR A 652 6.02 13.13 6.52
CA TYR A 652 5.81 14.41 5.84
C TYR A 652 5.47 15.56 6.80
N ALA A 653 4.91 15.27 7.98
CA ALA A 653 4.81 16.27 9.04
C ALA A 653 6.20 16.73 9.52
N ASP A 654 7.16 15.81 9.63
CA ASP A 654 8.51 16.11 10.11
C ASP A 654 9.42 16.71 9.02
N ASN A 655 9.17 16.41 7.74
CA ASN A 655 10.06 16.78 6.65
C ASN A 655 9.33 17.31 5.41
N GLY A 656 9.02 18.63 5.42
CA GLY A 656 8.38 19.28 4.28
C GLY A 656 9.22 19.32 2.99
N THR A 657 10.56 19.27 3.09
CA THR A 657 11.42 19.20 1.88
C THR A 657 11.29 17.85 1.20
N LEU A 658 11.26 16.76 1.97
CA LEU A 658 11.01 15.42 1.44
C LEU A 658 9.62 15.36 0.77
N TRP A 659 8.60 15.88 1.46
CA TRP A 659 7.25 15.94 0.88
C TRP A 659 7.23 16.69 -0.46
N ASN A 660 7.88 17.85 -0.58
CA ASN A 660 7.93 18.60 -1.84
C ASN A 660 8.51 17.78 -3.00
N ILE A 661 9.58 17.03 -2.74
CA ILE A 661 10.25 16.18 -3.74
C ILE A 661 9.34 15.03 -4.16
N ASP A 662 8.76 14.33 -3.19
CA ASP A 662 7.91 13.18 -3.44
C ASP A 662 6.59 13.60 -4.10
N PHE A 663 5.99 14.70 -3.66
CA PHE A 663 4.80 15.29 -4.28
C PHE A 663 5.02 15.67 -5.74
N ALA A 664 6.18 16.28 -6.06
CA ALA A 664 6.57 16.56 -7.43
C ALA A 664 6.69 15.26 -8.27
N ALA A 665 7.33 14.22 -7.73
CA ALA A 665 7.44 12.92 -8.40
C ALA A 665 6.08 12.23 -8.61
N THR A 666 5.19 12.30 -7.62
CA THR A 666 3.85 11.71 -7.72
C THR A 666 2.95 12.49 -8.67
N LEU A 667 3.09 13.82 -8.79
CA LEU A 667 2.42 14.60 -9.84
C LEU A 667 2.91 14.25 -11.25
N VAL A 668 4.20 13.97 -11.42
CA VAL A 668 4.72 13.42 -12.69
C VAL A 668 4.05 12.08 -12.99
N LYS A 669 3.97 11.18 -12.01
CA LYS A 669 3.28 9.88 -12.19
C LYS A 669 1.81 10.05 -12.53
N LEU A 670 1.09 10.93 -11.84
CA LEU A 670 -0.30 11.27 -12.14
C LEU A 670 -0.46 11.74 -13.57
N SER A 671 0.44 12.61 -14.04
CA SER A 671 0.44 13.10 -15.41
C SER A 671 0.55 11.98 -16.46
N LEU A 672 1.09 10.82 -16.10
CA LEU A 672 1.29 9.68 -17.00
C LEU A 672 0.08 8.73 -17.07
N LEU A 673 -1.01 9.00 -16.34
CA LEU A 673 -2.26 8.26 -16.52
C LEU A 673 -2.79 8.50 -17.94
N GLY A 674 -2.79 7.46 -18.76
CA GLY A 674 -3.29 7.51 -20.13
C GLY A 674 -4.77 7.20 -20.25
N MET A 675 -5.38 7.65 -21.34
CA MET A 675 -6.74 7.26 -21.73
C MET A 675 -6.89 5.74 -21.82
N PRO A 676 -8.12 5.20 -21.69
CA PRO A 676 -8.35 3.78 -21.86
C PRO A 676 -7.91 3.30 -23.26
N PRO A 677 -7.42 2.07 -23.40
CA PRO A 677 -6.94 1.54 -24.67
C PRO A 677 -7.99 1.65 -25.79
N GLY A 678 -7.58 2.11 -26.97
CA GLY A 678 -8.47 2.32 -28.11
C GLY A 678 -9.28 3.63 -28.07
N SER A 679 -9.05 4.49 -27.08
CA SER A 679 -9.66 5.82 -27.05
C SER A 679 -9.17 6.68 -28.22
N ALA A 680 -10.08 7.46 -28.79
CA ALA A 680 -9.75 8.50 -29.75
C ALA A 680 -9.36 9.79 -29.00
N GLY A 681 -8.44 10.54 -29.57
CA GLY A 681 -8.11 11.87 -29.10
C GLY A 681 -7.79 12.80 -30.26
N GLU A 682 -7.80 14.10 -29.97
CA GLU A 682 -7.56 15.16 -30.95
C GLU A 682 -6.70 16.29 -30.36
N ILE A 683 -6.38 17.29 -31.17
CA ILE A 683 -5.91 18.57 -30.65
C ILE A 683 -7.05 19.56 -30.84
N ARG A 684 -7.74 19.92 -29.76
CA ARG A 684 -8.90 20.81 -29.85
C ARG A 684 -8.45 22.23 -30.15
N LYS A 685 -9.23 23.01 -30.90
CA LYS A 685 -9.02 24.46 -31.07
C LYS A 685 -9.44 25.27 -29.86
N THR A 686 -10.48 24.81 -29.17
CA THR A 686 -10.98 25.35 -27.90
C THR A 686 -11.05 24.22 -26.89
N CYS A 687 -10.70 24.49 -25.64
CA CYS A 687 -10.75 23.44 -24.62
C CYS A 687 -12.18 23.04 -24.23
N ARG A 688 -13.19 23.77 -24.69
CA ARG A 688 -14.59 23.61 -24.27
C ARG A 688 -15.42 22.67 -25.11
N SER A 689 -14.97 22.32 -26.31
CA SER A 689 -15.71 21.44 -27.20
C SER A 689 -14.75 20.58 -28.01
N THR A 690 -15.22 19.42 -28.45
CA THR A 690 -14.57 18.66 -29.50
C THR A 690 -14.58 19.44 -30.82
N ASN A 691 -13.67 19.15 -31.76
CA ASN A 691 -13.58 19.90 -33.03
C ASN A 691 -14.74 19.67 -34.01
#